data_AF-A0A3A4WRL3-F1
#
_entry.id   AF-A0A3A4WRL3-F1
#
_cell.length_a   1.000
_cell.length_b   1.000
_cell.length_c   1.000
_cell.angle_alpha   90.00
_cell.angle_beta   90.00
_cell.angle_gamma   90.00
#
_symmetry.space_group_name_H-M   'P 1'
#
loop_
_entity.id
_entity.type
_entity.pdbx_description
1 polymer ?
#
loop_
_entity_poly.entity_id
_entity_poly.type
_entity_poly.pdbx_seq_one_letter_code
_entity_poly.pdbx_strand_id
1 'polypeptide(L)'
;MISPSDQGKPNPAIYIIIIILPFLLFYWMVPFVTGLTIGNDYDEYSIQNQMELLFALKTGSFPLYVPGYALGHSSSALTLGQVFHPISHIASFLPGYWDGKALQWNTFLRLLSLGLVHLALFSFLRRIQLNTLFSFLLSCITVYNLRMLDMFRFAASLEAYTGFLLLCTVLGWYFLEPSKRILPFGIIGATYLLICSGHPTMMFYCLIGAGLFLLVIPFFLSNMLHHKRVSYKDAFIFYFKAGCYMILGILLSSAYIIPFYFDFYKMNILRVTQAFDYETLDTFFGTLSNFFMPLFSDVNGAFGGSHLFIAAAILPLLRCFKVKIPFSVWIIWGLVLLAFLFLQESRTPVYKWAWDYVPFVSSLRTAGRISIFIPVLFMLLLAWIVSAKPFSLQLGNRSVTLTPLLLLTFISLLLLSLYAALSVTIRPALGMFPPKGIRNIPLSVIIILTLFGAASLISLIAYSAFPHKARIIGIVLSLTVCLHLGGLLRYGIWIAENRDQPSFQQMKSQKKTNLNYLYPPGNGMYSSVILTQLEHSFIEPYLGKIFTEAIPVSTQNEAYRIMKHERLPQQVFVEGFETETAKSLNENARSMREGRVNLVYNSFNRLQFKVYSETPAILGLSYPFTGQWEAWVSNKQAAVYRSNGAAHAVIIPGGESLVEFRYWSSAAFWGIVISCITFILIGLSASLLYLNGLQKITAAIVVLIVGVGSVILWHHSLYSGDNLGTKFSWSYTPPAPAQKPNLAYGKTASAFPMPNLNVFAGALYGGTFHRTHCSKVVDGDRSSGFEMKLVDNPFVIIDLNQTEKINSIILFESMKEPSSSSGQLELSISQDEKQWNKVALISSTAHNHYPFRIEFDSEKTARFIQIRASGHGYLNLDEVEVY
;
A
#
# COMPACT_ATOMS: atom_id res chain seq x y z
N MET A 1 36.51 -26.95 -20.27
CA MET A 1 37.21 -25.65 -20.11
C MET A 1 36.95 -24.85 -21.37
N ILE A 2 36.29 -23.70 -21.26
CA ILE A 2 36.15 -22.76 -22.38
C ILE A 2 37.36 -21.83 -22.31
N SER A 3 38.04 -21.63 -23.43
CA SER A 3 39.22 -20.78 -23.54
C SER A 3 38.93 -19.35 -23.03
N PRO A 4 39.85 -18.70 -22.30
CA PRO A 4 39.76 -17.28 -21.95
C PRO A 4 39.61 -16.34 -23.16
N SER A 5 39.89 -16.83 -24.38
CA SER A 5 39.77 -16.07 -25.63
C SER A 5 38.34 -15.83 -26.11
N ASP A 6 37.32 -16.47 -25.52
CA ASP A 6 35.90 -16.31 -25.91
C ASP A 6 35.15 -15.24 -25.10
N GLN A 7 35.85 -14.41 -24.31
CA GLN A 7 35.28 -13.22 -23.67
C GLN A 7 35.10 -12.05 -24.66
N GLY A 8 34.59 -12.34 -25.86
CA GLY A 8 34.19 -11.33 -26.82
C GLY A 8 33.21 -10.34 -26.18
N LYS A 9 33.29 -9.07 -26.60
CA LYS A 9 32.26 -8.08 -26.26
C LYS A 9 30.89 -8.67 -26.65
N PRO A 10 29.91 -8.72 -25.74
CA PRO A 10 28.60 -9.25 -26.06
C PRO A 10 28.01 -8.49 -27.26
N ASN A 11 27.34 -9.23 -28.14
CA ASN A 11 26.67 -8.65 -29.31
C ASN A 11 25.69 -7.57 -28.84
N PRO A 12 25.74 -6.33 -29.36
CA PRO A 12 24.82 -5.25 -28.98
C PRO A 12 23.34 -5.66 -29.03
N ALA A 13 22.97 -6.61 -29.90
CA ALA A 13 21.62 -7.16 -29.99
C ALA A 13 21.11 -7.77 -28.66
N ILE A 14 21.96 -8.36 -27.82
CA ILE A 14 21.51 -8.96 -26.56
C ILE A 14 20.98 -7.91 -25.58
N TYR A 15 21.57 -6.71 -25.58
CA TYR A 15 21.12 -5.61 -24.73
C TYR A 15 19.71 -5.17 -25.11
N ILE A 16 19.43 -5.08 -26.41
CA ILE A 16 18.11 -4.74 -26.94
C ILE A 16 17.10 -5.85 -26.58
N ILE A 17 17.48 -7.12 -26.79
CA ILE A 17 16.63 -8.28 -26.42
C ILE A 17 16.25 -8.21 -24.93
N ILE A 18 17.22 -7.94 -24.04
CA ILE A 18 16.97 -7.85 -22.60
C ILE A 18 15.98 -6.72 -22.26
N ILE A 19 16.12 -5.55 -22.88
CA ILE A 19 15.22 -4.41 -22.64
C ILE A 19 13.80 -4.69 -23.14
N ILE A 20 13.65 -5.38 -24.28
CA ILE A 20 12.35 -5.70 -24.88
C ILE A 20 11.69 -6.91 -24.22
N LEU A 21 12.47 -7.81 -23.59
CA LEU A 21 11.97 -9.07 -23.02
C LEU A 21 10.77 -8.94 -22.08
N PRO A 22 10.66 -7.94 -21.17
CA PRO A 22 9.45 -7.75 -20.38
C PRO A 22 8.18 -7.67 -21.24
N PHE A 23 8.21 -6.93 -22.35
CA PHE A 23 7.06 -6.79 -23.24
C PHE A 23 6.69 -8.11 -23.94
N LEU A 24 7.66 -9.00 -24.15
CA LEU A 24 7.42 -10.35 -24.70
C LEU A 24 6.88 -11.32 -23.64
N LEU A 25 7.43 -11.30 -22.43
CA LEU A 25 6.97 -12.15 -21.33
C LEU A 25 5.56 -11.74 -20.85
N PHE A 26 5.26 -10.45 -20.92
CA PHE A 26 3.98 -9.85 -20.61
C PHE A 26 3.18 -9.48 -21.86
N TYR A 27 3.31 -10.26 -22.94
CA TYR A 27 2.64 -9.99 -24.23
C TYR A 27 1.13 -9.71 -24.10
N TRP A 28 0.50 -10.28 -23.08
CA TRP A 28 -0.93 -10.17 -22.81
C TRP A 28 -1.34 -8.86 -22.14
N MET A 29 -0.41 -8.10 -21.55
CA MET A 29 -0.67 -6.78 -20.93
C MET A 29 0.21 -5.67 -21.54
N VAL A 30 0.63 -5.85 -22.80
CA VAL A 30 1.39 -4.81 -23.49
C VAL A 30 0.51 -3.56 -23.60
N PRO A 31 0.95 -2.44 -23.00
CA PRO A 31 0.13 -1.23 -22.93
C PRO A 31 -0.16 -0.72 -24.34
N PHE A 32 -1.36 -0.17 -24.53
CA PHE A 32 -1.88 0.34 -25.82
C PHE A 32 -2.12 -0.71 -26.92
N VAL A 33 -1.72 -1.98 -26.71
CA VAL A 33 -1.92 -3.07 -27.67
C VAL A 33 -3.00 -4.02 -27.19
N THR A 34 -3.01 -4.36 -25.90
CA THR A 34 -3.97 -5.29 -25.32
C THR A 34 -4.99 -4.61 -24.43
N GLY A 35 -6.18 -5.19 -24.36
CA GLY A 35 -7.25 -4.77 -23.45
C GLY A 35 -7.15 -5.39 -22.05
N LEU A 36 -6.02 -5.98 -21.66
CA LEU A 36 -5.85 -6.67 -20.38
C LEU A 36 -4.75 -6.02 -19.55
N THR A 37 -4.92 -6.11 -18.23
CA THR A 37 -3.95 -5.66 -17.22
C THR A 37 -3.93 -6.64 -16.03
N ILE A 38 -3.07 -6.38 -15.06
CA ILE A 38 -3.12 -7.04 -13.75
C ILE A 38 -4.30 -6.47 -12.98
N GLY A 39 -5.15 -7.32 -12.40
CA GLY A 39 -6.30 -6.90 -11.60
C GLY A 39 -5.97 -6.76 -10.10
N ASN A 40 -7.03 -6.70 -9.29
CA ASN A 40 -6.97 -6.54 -7.83
C ASN A 40 -6.41 -5.15 -7.45
N ASP A 41 -5.34 -5.09 -6.67
CA ASP A 41 -4.86 -3.83 -6.08
C ASP A 41 -4.22 -2.87 -7.09
N TYR A 42 -3.88 -3.34 -8.30
CA TYR A 42 -3.05 -2.58 -9.24
C TYR A 42 -3.78 -1.37 -9.80
N ASP A 43 -4.96 -1.59 -10.35
CA ASP A 43 -5.85 -0.56 -10.90
C ASP A 43 -6.72 0.09 -9.82
N GLU A 44 -6.93 -0.58 -8.68
CA GLU A 44 -7.71 -0.04 -7.56
C GLU A 44 -6.92 0.94 -6.68
N TYR A 45 -5.71 0.64 -6.22
CA TYR A 45 -5.08 1.51 -5.21
C TYR A 45 -3.96 2.36 -5.78
N SER A 46 -2.98 1.78 -6.46
CA SER A 46 -1.75 2.51 -6.77
C SER A 46 -1.98 3.64 -7.78
N ILE A 47 -2.68 3.35 -8.89
CA ILE A 47 -2.93 4.36 -9.93
C ILE A 47 -3.85 5.47 -9.41
N GLN A 48 -4.89 5.13 -8.65
CA GLN A 48 -5.83 6.09 -8.08
C GLN A 48 -5.15 7.00 -7.05
N ASN A 49 -4.38 6.44 -6.12
CA ASN A 49 -3.59 7.21 -5.16
C ASN A 49 -2.59 8.14 -5.87
N GLN A 50 -1.92 7.63 -6.91
CA GLN A 50 -0.96 8.41 -7.71
C GLN A 50 -1.66 9.59 -8.39
N MET A 51 -2.81 9.35 -9.02
CA MET A 51 -3.56 10.40 -9.72
C MET A 51 -4.06 11.46 -8.75
N GLU A 52 -4.52 11.10 -7.55
CA GLU A 52 -4.95 12.06 -6.53
C GLU A 52 -3.81 13.01 -6.12
N LEU A 53 -2.62 12.46 -5.82
CA LEU A 53 -1.47 13.26 -5.41
C LEU A 53 -0.93 14.14 -6.55
N LEU A 54 -0.90 13.61 -7.77
CA LEU A 54 -0.47 14.36 -8.95
C LEU A 54 -1.51 15.39 -9.39
N PHE A 55 -2.80 15.16 -9.13
CA PHE A 55 -3.86 16.13 -9.37
C PHE A 55 -3.65 17.35 -8.47
N ALA A 56 -3.37 17.15 -7.18
CA ALA A 56 -3.03 18.24 -6.26
C ALA A 56 -1.87 19.09 -6.79
N LEU A 57 -0.77 18.43 -7.21
CA LEU A 57 0.40 19.10 -7.79
C LEU A 57 0.05 19.86 -9.07
N LYS A 58 -0.74 19.27 -9.95
CA LYS A 58 -1.17 19.90 -11.22
C LYS A 58 -2.10 21.09 -10.98
N THR A 59 -2.85 21.09 -9.88
CA THR A 59 -3.62 22.25 -9.39
C THR A 59 -2.80 23.20 -8.53
N GLY A 60 -1.47 23.12 -8.54
CA GLY A 60 -0.58 24.08 -7.89
C GLY A 60 -0.36 23.88 -6.39
N SER A 61 -0.82 22.77 -5.80
CA SER A 61 -0.66 22.47 -4.37
C SER A 61 0.15 21.20 -4.14
N PHE A 62 1.28 21.28 -3.42
CA PHE A 62 1.93 20.06 -2.93
C PHE A 62 1.08 19.45 -1.80
N PRO A 63 0.61 18.20 -1.90
CA PRO A 63 -0.34 17.64 -0.94
C PRO A 63 0.34 17.31 0.39
N LEU A 64 -0.15 17.89 1.49
CA LEU A 64 0.18 17.50 2.87
C LEU A 64 -0.97 16.73 3.52
N TYR A 65 -2.20 17.04 3.12
CA TYR A 65 -3.42 16.40 3.58
C TYR A 65 -4.21 15.84 2.40
N VAL A 66 -4.94 14.75 2.60
CA VAL A 66 -5.86 14.19 1.60
C VAL A 66 -7.24 14.08 2.23
N PRO A 67 -8.16 15.01 1.90
CA PRO A 67 -9.54 14.98 2.39
C PRO A 67 -10.21 13.64 2.13
N GLY A 68 -10.89 13.09 3.12
CA GLY A 68 -11.70 11.87 2.98
C GLY A 68 -10.93 10.55 2.80
N TYR A 69 -9.61 10.56 2.55
CA TYR A 69 -8.85 9.31 2.50
C TYR A 69 -8.84 8.69 3.89
N ALA A 70 -9.49 7.52 4.03
CA ALA A 70 -9.73 6.89 5.33
C ALA A 70 -10.35 7.86 6.36
N LEU A 71 -11.31 8.67 5.91
CA LEU A 71 -12.01 9.72 6.68
C LEU A 71 -11.13 10.91 7.09
N GLY A 72 -9.94 11.03 6.49
CA GLY A 72 -9.04 12.18 6.63
C GLY A 72 -7.69 11.78 7.21
N HIS A 73 -6.66 11.84 6.37
CA HIS A 73 -5.28 11.50 6.73
C HIS A 73 -4.29 12.43 6.04
N SER A 74 -3.05 12.42 6.51
CA SER A 74 -1.94 13.07 5.81
C SER A 74 -1.70 12.40 4.45
N SER A 75 -1.12 13.15 3.50
CA SER A 75 -0.76 12.60 2.18
C SER A 75 0.25 11.47 2.26
N SER A 76 1.01 11.37 3.37
CA SER A 76 1.92 10.25 3.62
C SER A 76 1.21 8.92 3.81
N ALA A 77 -0.12 8.90 4.02
CA ALA A 77 -0.92 7.69 4.01
C ALA A 77 -1.07 7.08 2.59
N LEU A 78 -1.04 7.90 1.54
CA LEU A 78 -1.14 7.47 0.14
C LEU A 78 0.23 7.05 -0.43
N THR A 79 0.97 6.25 0.33
CA THR A 79 2.32 5.80 -0.02
C THR A 79 2.39 5.15 -1.41
N LEU A 80 1.36 4.37 -1.78
CA LEU A 80 1.26 3.71 -3.09
C LEU A 80 1.14 4.67 -4.28
N GLY A 81 0.88 5.96 -4.04
CA GLY A 81 0.88 7.00 -5.07
C GLY A 81 2.28 7.47 -5.48
N GLN A 82 3.29 7.10 -4.70
CA GLN A 82 4.71 7.28 -5.03
C GLN A 82 5.08 8.72 -5.44
N VAL A 83 4.58 9.74 -4.72
CA VAL A 83 4.80 11.16 -5.06
C VAL A 83 6.28 11.58 -5.09
N PHE A 84 7.15 10.85 -4.38
CA PHE A 84 8.59 11.08 -4.38
C PHE A 84 9.34 10.15 -5.35
N HIS A 85 8.67 9.21 -6.01
CA HIS A 85 9.32 8.33 -6.99
C HIS A 85 9.26 8.94 -8.40
N PRO A 86 10.37 8.94 -9.16
CA PRO A 86 10.41 9.58 -10.48
C PRO A 86 9.45 8.95 -11.49
N ILE A 87 9.13 7.66 -11.36
CA ILE A 87 8.25 6.97 -12.31
C ILE A 87 6.86 7.60 -12.41
N SER A 88 6.31 8.09 -11.28
CA SER A 88 4.99 8.69 -11.23
C SER A 88 4.93 10.03 -11.95
N HIS A 89 6.00 10.82 -11.82
CA HIS A 89 6.13 12.10 -12.52
C HIS A 89 6.37 11.90 -14.01
N ILE A 90 7.24 10.96 -14.39
CA ILE A 90 7.46 10.63 -15.80
C ILE A 90 6.14 10.19 -16.44
N ALA A 91 5.36 9.31 -15.79
CA ALA A 91 4.06 8.90 -16.29
C ALA A 91 3.11 10.09 -16.51
N SER A 92 3.07 11.04 -15.58
CA SER A 92 2.13 12.18 -15.60
C SER A 92 2.39 13.18 -16.74
N PHE A 93 3.62 13.20 -17.25
CA PHE A 93 4.03 14.03 -18.39
C PHE A 93 3.78 13.37 -19.75
N LEU A 94 3.43 12.08 -19.80
CA LEU A 94 3.24 11.37 -21.06
C LEU A 94 1.86 11.67 -21.69
N PRO A 95 1.77 11.74 -23.03
CA PRO A 95 0.54 12.13 -23.72
C PRO A 95 -0.65 11.22 -23.39
N GLY A 96 -1.81 11.80 -23.08
CA GLY A 96 -3.02 11.05 -22.76
C GLY A 96 -3.12 10.56 -21.31
N TYR A 97 -2.10 10.75 -20.47
CA TYR A 97 -2.18 10.40 -19.03
C TYR A 97 -3.43 11.00 -18.37
N TRP A 98 -3.65 12.30 -18.62
CA TRP A 98 -4.78 13.08 -18.09
C TRP A 98 -6.08 12.93 -18.90
N ASP A 99 -6.07 12.08 -19.93
CA ASP A 99 -7.20 11.76 -20.81
C ASP A 99 -7.59 10.27 -20.66
N GLY A 100 -7.23 9.67 -19.51
CA GLY A 100 -7.59 8.32 -19.11
C GLY A 100 -6.55 7.24 -19.37
N LYS A 101 -5.39 7.58 -19.96
CA LYS A 101 -4.32 6.60 -20.24
C LYS A 101 -3.27 6.45 -19.13
N ALA A 102 -3.60 6.87 -17.91
CA ALA A 102 -2.69 6.83 -16.77
C ALA A 102 -2.20 5.41 -16.42
N LEU A 103 -3.10 4.42 -16.49
CA LEU A 103 -2.77 3.02 -16.21
C LEU A 103 -1.77 2.45 -17.23
N GLN A 104 -2.01 2.69 -18.52
CA GLN A 104 -1.19 2.18 -19.62
C GLN A 104 0.25 2.72 -19.57
N TRP A 105 0.42 4.03 -19.31
CA TRP A 105 1.76 4.60 -19.15
C TRP A 105 2.50 4.07 -17.93
N ASN A 106 1.78 3.89 -16.82
CA ASN A 106 2.34 3.30 -15.62
C ASN A 106 2.77 1.85 -15.83
N THR A 107 2.00 1.06 -16.58
CA THR A 107 2.38 -0.30 -16.98
C THR A 107 3.60 -0.30 -17.89
N PHE A 108 3.63 0.60 -18.89
CA PHE A 108 4.77 0.74 -19.81
C PHE A 108 6.08 1.00 -19.08
N LEU A 109 6.10 1.99 -18.19
CA LEU A 109 7.31 2.36 -17.46
C LEU A 109 7.77 1.26 -16.50
N ARG A 110 6.83 0.49 -15.92
CA ARG A 110 7.15 -0.66 -15.05
C ARG A 110 7.77 -1.83 -15.83
N LEU A 111 7.23 -2.14 -17.01
CA LEU A 111 7.85 -3.11 -17.92
C LEU A 111 9.24 -2.65 -18.35
N LEU A 112 9.42 -1.37 -18.66
CA LEU A 112 10.73 -0.81 -18.97
C LEU A 112 11.70 -0.89 -17.77
N SER A 113 11.24 -0.58 -16.56
CA SER A 113 12.02 -0.68 -15.31
C SER A 113 12.56 -2.11 -15.10
N LEU A 114 11.73 -3.13 -15.33
CA LEU A 114 12.15 -4.54 -15.31
C LEU A 114 13.24 -4.84 -16.35
N GLY A 115 13.11 -4.33 -17.58
CA GLY A 115 14.13 -4.50 -18.63
C GLY A 115 15.47 -3.84 -18.30
N LEU A 116 15.44 -2.63 -17.73
CA LEU A 116 16.64 -1.90 -17.31
C LEU A 116 17.37 -2.59 -16.16
N VAL A 117 16.64 -3.10 -15.17
CA VAL A 117 17.21 -3.85 -14.04
C VAL A 117 17.75 -5.20 -14.48
N HIS A 118 17.06 -5.88 -15.40
CA HIS A 118 17.58 -7.08 -16.04
C HIS A 118 18.91 -6.80 -16.73
N LEU A 119 19.02 -5.70 -17.47
CA LEU A 119 20.26 -5.29 -18.12
C LEU A 119 21.39 -5.01 -17.12
N ALA A 120 21.07 -4.36 -15.99
CA ALA A 120 22.03 -4.06 -14.94
C ALA A 120 22.56 -5.35 -14.30
N LEU A 121 21.68 -6.28 -13.93
CA LEU A 121 22.04 -7.59 -13.39
C LEU A 121 22.86 -8.42 -14.38
N PHE A 122 22.44 -8.48 -15.64
CA PHE A 122 23.18 -9.14 -16.71
C PHE A 122 24.61 -8.59 -16.80
N SER A 123 24.76 -7.27 -16.77
CA SER A 123 26.05 -6.59 -16.85
C SER A 123 26.93 -6.91 -15.64
N PHE A 124 26.36 -6.97 -14.44
CA PHE A 124 27.08 -7.40 -13.23
C PHE A 124 27.52 -8.86 -13.32
N LEU A 125 26.65 -9.76 -13.78
CA LEU A 125 26.98 -11.18 -13.95
C LEU A 125 28.10 -11.39 -14.99
N ARG A 126 28.17 -10.55 -16.03
CA ARG A 126 29.30 -10.55 -16.98
C ARG A 126 30.60 -10.10 -16.32
N ARG A 127 30.56 -9.15 -15.39
CA ARG A 127 31.76 -8.69 -14.64
C ARG A 127 32.31 -9.73 -13.67
N ILE A 128 31.49 -10.64 -13.16
CA ILE A 128 31.96 -11.79 -12.37
C ILE A 128 32.42 -12.97 -13.25
N GLN A 129 32.65 -12.73 -14.55
CA GLN A 129 33.21 -13.67 -15.53
C GLN A 129 32.29 -14.85 -15.91
N LEU A 130 30.98 -14.77 -15.66
CA LEU A 130 30.04 -15.73 -16.24
C LEU A 130 29.90 -15.51 -17.75
N ASN A 131 29.71 -16.60 -18.52
CA ASN A 131 29.50 -16.52 -19.97
C ASN A 131 28.15 -15.83 -20.30
N THR A 132 27.99 -15.39 -21.56
CA THR A 132 26.78 -14.65 -21.99
C THR A 132 25.48 -15.41 -21.73
N LEU A 133 25.48 -16.73 -21.95
CA LEU A 133 24.32 -17.59 -21.71
C LEU A 133 23.90 -17.58 -20.23
N PHE A 134 24.82 -17.89 -19.32
CA PHE A 134 24.50 -17.96 -17.89
C PHE A 134 24.27 -16.58 -17.29
N SER A 135 24.95 -15.53 -17.76
CA SER A 135 24.59 -14.18 -17.37
C SER A 135 23.14 -13.87 -17.73
N PHE A 136 22.70 -14.19 -18.95
CA PHE A 136 21.30 -13.99 -19.37
C PHE A 136 20.33 -14.86 -18.59
N LEU A 137 20.58 -16.17 -18.47
CA LEU A 137 19.67 -17.10 -17.78
C LEU A 137 19.48 -16.71 -16.32
N LEU A 138 20.59 -16.46 -15.61
CA LEU A 138 20.53 -16.14 -14.19
C LEU A 138 19.92 -14.77 -13.95
N SER A 139 20.22 -13.75 -14.76
CA SER A 139 19.54 -12.46 -14.63
C SER A 139 18.04 -12.55 -14.97
N CYS A 140 17.67 -13.33 -15.98
CA CYS A 140 16.29 -13.53 -16.41
C CYS A 140 15.44 -14.19 -15.32
N ILE A 141 15.85 -15.36 -14.80
CA ILE A 141 15.09 -16.06 -13.74
C ILE A 141 15.10 -15.29 -12.41
N THR A 142 16.10 -14.43 -12.20
CA THR A 142 16.16 -13.56 -11.02
C THR A 142 15.17 -12.44 -11.12
N VAL A 143 15.01 -11.78 -12.27
CA VAL A 143 14.07 -10.66 -12.46
C VAL A 143 12.64 -11.14 -12.65
N TYR A 144 12.45 -12.22 -13.42
CA TYR A 144 11.12 -12.72 -13.77
C TYR A 144 10.82 -14.00 -13.00
N ASN A 145 9.91 -13.89 -12.05
CA ASN A 145 9.42 -14.99 -11.22
C ASN A 145 8.06 -14.57 -10.64
N LEU A 146 7.37 -15.51 -9.99
CA LEU A 146 6.06 -15.25 -9.38
C LEU A 146 6.14 -14.23 -8.24
N ARG A 147 7.31 -14.07 -7.59
CA ARG A 147 7.44 -13.04 -6.56
C ARG A 147 7.37 -11.64 -7.14
N MET A 148 8.11 -11.41 -8.23
CA MET A 148 8.04 -10.16 -8.98
C MET A 148 6.62 -9.89 -9.48
N LEU A 149 5.91 -10.93 -9.96
CA LEU A 149 4.54 -10.78 -10.42
C LEU A 149 3.59 -10.32 -9.31
N ASP A 150 3.69 -10.90 -8.11
CA ASP A 150 2.94 -10.43 -6.94
C ASP A 150 3.29 -8.97 -6.60
N MET A 151 4.55 -8.55 -6.78
CA MET A 151 4.94 -7.15 -6.57
C MET A 151 4.36 -6.20 -7.61
N PHE A 152 4.18 -6.67 -8.84
CA PHE A 152 3.52 -5.90 -9.89
C PHE A 152 2.07 -5.57 -9.50
N ARG A 153 1.34 -6.50 -8.86
CA ARG A 153 -0.03 -6.27 -8.36
C ARG A 153 -0.17 -5.02 -7.49
N PHE A 154 0.85 -4.62 -6.74
CA PHE A 154 0.79 -3.43 -5.90
C PHE A 154 1.46 -2.20 -6.50
N ALA A 155 2.00 -2.30 -7.73
CA ALA A 155 2.76 -1.29 -8.47
C ALA A 155 4.00 -0.73 -7.75
N ALA A 156 3.80 -0.04 -6.62
CA ALA A 156 4.81 0.49 -5.72
C ALA A 156 5.75 -0.60 -5.19
N SER A 157 5.22 -1.78 -4.88
CA SER A 157 6.03 -2.94 -4.48
C SER A 157 7.00 -3.38 -5.58
N LEU A 158 6.62 -3.25 -6.86
CA LEU A 158 7.51 -3.57 -7.97
C LEU A 158 8.71 -2.63 -7.99
N GLU A 159 8.51 -1.35 -7.69
CA GLU A 159 9.62 -0.39 -7.62
C GLU A 159 10.55 -0.66 -6.42
N ALA A 160 10.02 -1.18 -5.31
CA ALA A 160 10.88 -1.68 -4.23
C ALA A 160 11.75 -2.85 -4.71
N TYR A 161 11.17 -3.75 -5.52
CA TYR A 161 11.87 -4.90 -6.07
C TYR A 161 12.93 -4.51 -7.11
N THR A 162 12.61 -3.63 -8.06
CA THR A 162 13.57 -3.11 -9.05
C THR A 162 14.69 -2.32 -8.37
N GLY A 163 14.34 -1.46 -7.40
CA GLY A 163 15.31 -0.75 -6.55
C GLY A 163 16.24 -1.69 -5.77
N PHE A 164 15.70 -2.81 -5.25
CA PHE A 164 16.47 -3.84 -4.55
C PHE A 164 17.50 -4.50 -5.46
N LEU A 165 17.06 -4.97 -6.62
CA LEU A 165 17.93 -5.62 -7.60
C LEU A 165 19.01 -4.65 -8.11
N LEU A 166 18.66 -3.38 -8.35
CA LEU A 166 19.62 -2.35 -8.73
C LEU A 166 20.63 -2.10 -7.60
N LEU A 167 20.19 -2.01 -6.35
CA LEU A 167 21.06 -1.81 -5.21
C LEU A 167 22.05 -2.98 -5.05
N CYS A 168 21.59 -4.23 -5.10
CA CYS A 168 22.48 -5.41 -5.10
C CYS A 168 23.50 -5.37 -6.24
N THR A 169 23.05 -5.01 -7.45
CA THR A 169 23.91 -4.90 -8.63
C THR A 169 25.01 -3.87 -8.43
N VAL A 170 24.67 -2.66 -7.99
CA VAL A 170 25.65 -1.58 -7.80
C VAL A 170 26.57 -1.86 -6.61
N LEU A 171 26.08 -2.47 -5.53
CA LEU A 171 26.93 -2.92 -4.41
C LEU A 171 27.98 -3.95 -4.86
N GLY A 172 27.55 -4.96 -5.62
CA GLY A 172 28.46 -5.95 -6.19
C GLY A 172 29.47 -5.32 -7.14
N TRP A 173 29.03 -4.38 -7.98
CA TRP A 173 29.91 -3.66 -8.90
C TRP A 173 30.90 -2.76 -8.13
N TYR A 174 30.45 -2.03 -7.12
CA TYR A 174 31.31 -1.18 -6.31
C TYR A 174 32.40 -1.98 -5.60
N PHE A 175 32.10 -3.20 -5.16
CA PHE A 175 33.11 -4.12 -4.64
C PHE A 175 34.14 -4.54 -5.69
N LEU A 176 33.69 -4.80 -6.93
CA LEU A 176 34.58 -5.20 -8.02
C LEU A 176 35.50 -4.04 -8.44
N GLU A 177 34.96 -2.82 -8.54
CA GLU A 177 35.63 -1.65 -9.12
C GLU A 177 35.47 -0.41 -8.20
N PRO A 178 36.06 -0.41 -6.99
CA PRO A 178 35.85 0.66 -6.01
C PRO A 178 36.42 2.02 -6.46
N SER A 179 37.29 2.05 -7.47
CA SER A 179 37.82 3.28 -8.07
C SER A 179 36.80 4.00 -8.97
N LYS A 180 35.71 3.34 -9.38
CA LYS A 180 34.69 3.95 -10.24
C LYS A 180 33.81 4.91 -9.44
N ARG A 181 34.06 6.19 -9.71
CA ARG A 181 33.44 7.37 -9.10
C ARG A 181 31.91 7.43 -9.21
N ILE A 182 31.30 6.81 -10.22
CA ILE A 182 29.84 6.81 -10.41
C ILE A 182 29.10 5.84 -9.47
N LEU A 183 29.77 4.78 -9.01
CA LEU A 183 29.12 3.71 -8.25
C LEU A 183 28.61 4.16 -6.87
N PRO A 184 29.31 5.01 -6.10
CA PRO A 184 28.74 5.64 -4.90
C PRO A 184 27.39 6.31 -5.12
N PHE A 185 27.23 7.09 -6.21
CA PHE A 185 25.94 7.70 -6.56
C PHE A 185 24.90 6.68 -6.97
N GLY A 186 25.32 5.60 -7.64
CA GLY A 186 24.44 4.48 -7.93
C GLY A 186 23.90 3.81 -6.66
N ILE A 187 24.71 3.67 -5.59
CA ILE A 187 24.25 3.15 -4.30
C ILE A 187 23.25 4.11 -3.68
N ILE A 188 23.59 5.41 -3.59
CA ILE A 188 22.70 6.45 -3.05
C ILE A 188 21.36 6.46 -3.80
N GLY A 189 21.40 6.50 -5.14
CA GLY A 189 20.23 6.55 -6.00
C GLY A 189 19.38 5.28 -5.92
N ALA A 190 19.99 4.09 -5.95
CA ALA A 190 19.24 2.83 -5.82
C ALA A 190 18.60 2.68 -4.43
N THR A 191 19.29 3.13 -3.37
CA THR A 191 18.70 3.20 -2.02
C THR A 191 17.54 4.19 -1.97
N TYR A 192 17.66 5.37 -2.57
CA TYR A 192 16.58 6.35 -2.66
C TYR A 192 15.34 5.78 -3.38
N LEU A 193 15.52 5.20 -4.57
CA LEU A 193 14.41 4.59 -5.34
C LEU A 193 13.70 3.49 -4.54
N LEU A 194 14.47 2.66 -3.83
CA LEU A 194 13.94 1.59 -3.01
C LEU A 194 13.12 2.11 -1.81
N ILE A 195 13.57 3.20 -1.16
CA ILE A 195 12.85 3.80 -0.02
C ILE A 195 11.61 4.55 -0.47
N CYS A 196 11.75 5.37 -1.51
CA CYS A 196 10.64 6.10 -2.12
C CYS A 196 9.74 5.21 -2.99
N SER A 197 9.92 3.88 -2.97
CA SER A 197 9.08 2.93 -3.69
C SER A 197 7.60 3.00 -3.32
N GLY A 198 7.25 3.51 -2.14
CA GLY A 198 5.86 3.71 -1.73
C GLY A 198 5.18 2.46 -1.15
N HIS A 199 5.90 1.36 -0.95
CA HIS A 199 5.37 0.19 -0.24
C HIS A 199 6.24 -0.18 0.98
N PRO A 200 5.95 0.34 2.18
CA PRO A 200 6.80 0.24 3.37
C PRO A 200 7.25 -1.19 3.74
N THR A 201 6.35 -2.17 3.68
CA THR A 201 6.71 -3.57 3.99
C THR A 201 7.72 -4.14 3.00
N MET A 202 7.56 -3.86 1.71
CA MET A 202 8.47 -4.38 0.69
C MET A 202 9.79 -3.65 0.74
N MET A 203 9.78 -2.32 0.92
CA MET A 203 10.97 -1.52 1.22
C MET A 203 11.78 -2.14 2.36
N PHE A 204 11.14 -2.48 3.49
CA PHE A 204 11.80 -3.09 4.64
C PHE A 204 12.48 -4.43 4.30
N TYR A 205 11.75 -5.39 3.72
CA TYR A 205 12.32 -6.68 3.36
C TYR A 205 13.42 -6.56 2.29
N CYS A 206 13.27 -5.63 1.35
CA CYS A 206 14.28 -5.31 0.35
C CYS A 206 15.55 -4.69 0.96
N LEU A 207 15.44 -3.82 1.97
CA LEU A 207 16.59 -3.28 2.71
C LEU A 207 17.31 -4.40 3.47
N ILE A 208 16.58 -5.30 4.13
CA ILE A 208 17.17 -6.48 4.78
C ILE A 208 17.89 -7.34 3.74
N GLY A 209 17.25 -7.65 2.63
CA GLY A 209 17.84 -8.42 1.54
C GLY A 209 19.13 -7.78 1.01
N ALA A 210 19.13 -6.45 0.81
CA ALA A 210 20.30 -5.71 0.35
C ALA A 210 21.42 -5.70 1.41
N GLY A 211 21.08 -5.59 2.70
CA GLY A 211 22.03 -5.71 3.81
C GLY A 211 22.66 -7.11 3.89
N LEU A 212 21.86 -8.17 3.77
CA LEU A 212 22.37 -9.54 3.71
C LEU A 212 23.28 -9.75 2.49
N PHE A 213 22.89 -9.22 1.33
CA PHE A 213 23.73 -9.24 0.13
C PHE A 213 25.06 -8.49 0.37
N LEU A 214 25.01 -7.29 0.96
CA LEU A 214 26.18 -6.49 1.30
C LEU A 214 27.17 -7.29 2.16
N LEU A 215 26.70 -7.99 3.18
CA LEU A 215 27.54 -8.77 4.10
C LEU A 215 28.20 -10.00 3.45
N VAL A 216 27.57 -10.58 2.44
CA VAL A 216 28.05 -11.84 1.84
C VAL A 216 28.89 -11.59 0.59
N ILE A 217 28.63 -10.49 -0.13
CA ILE A 217 29.20 -10.29 -1.47
C ILE A 217 30.73 -10.26 -1.52
N PRO A 218 31.50 -9.70 -0.57
CA PRO A 218 32.96 -9.70 -0.65
C PRO A 218 33.56 -11.11 -0.64
N PHE A 219 33.06 -11.95 0.27
CA PHE A 219 33.53 -13.32 0.43
C PHE A 219 33.07 -14.22 -0.73
N PHE A 220 31.84 -14.02 -1.20
CA PHE A 220 31.34 -14.73 -2.37
C PHE A 220 32.17 -14.40 -3.63
N LEU A 221 32.41 -13.12 -3.90
CA LEU A 221 33.19 -12.69 -5.05
C LEU A 221 34.66 -13.12 -4.96
N SER A 222 35.23 -13.20 -3.75
CA SER A 222 36.56 -13.77 -3.55
C SER A 222 36.66 -15.24 -3.96
N ASN A 223 35.58 -16.01 -3.69
CA ASN A 223 35.51 -17.41 -4.09
C ASN A 223 35.25 -17.60 -5.59
N MET A 224 34.53 -16.68 -6.22
CA MET A 224 34.27 -16.68 -7.66
C MET A 224 35.48 -16.23 -8.49
N LEU A 225 36.20 -15.20 -8.03
CA LEU A 225 37.31 -14.58 -8.75
C LEU A 225 38.64 -14.99 -8.11
N HIS A 226 39.28 -16.05 -8.63
CA HIS A 226 40.50 -16.63 -8.07
C HIS A 226 41.69 -15.65 -7.89
N HIS A 227 41.70 -14.53 -8.60
CA HIS A 227 42.74 -13.50 -8.52
C HIS A 227 42.48 -12.45 -7.41
N LYS A 228 41.29 -12.43 -6.80
CA LYS A 228 40.90 -11.41 -5.81
C LYS A 228 40.67 -12.08 -4.45
N ARG A 229 41.73 -12.19 -3.64
CA ARG A 229 41.61 -12.60 -2.23
C ARG A 229 41.21 -11.39 -1.39
N VAL A 230 40.19 -11.57 -0.56
CA VAL A 230 39.60 -10.49 0.24
C VAL A 230 39.97 -10.71 1.69
N SER A 231 40.64 -9.72 2.30
CA SER A 231 40.88 -9.72 3.73
C SER A 231 39.66 -9.19 4.50
N TYR A 232 39.54 -9.53 5.78
CA TYR A 232 38.50 -8.95 6.65
C TYR A 232 38.57 -7.43 6.73
N LYS A 233 39.79 -6.86 6.64
CA LYS A 233 40.00 -5.41 6.61
C LYS A 233 39.40 -4.77 5.36
N ASP A 234 39.60 -5.38 4.20
CA ASP A 234 39.03 -4.89 2.93
C ASP A 234 37.50 -4.95 2.95
N ALA A 235 36.95 -6.05 3.46
CA ALA A 235 35.51 -6.21 3.63
C ALA A 235 34.93 -5.14 4.57
N PHE A 236 35.59 -4.87 5.71
CA PHE A 236 35.14 -3.84 6.65
C PHE A 236 35.17 -2.43 6.03
N ILE A 237 36.22 -2.06 5.31
CA ILE A 237 36.31 -0.77 4.60
C ILE A 237 35.18 -0.65 3.57
N PHE A 238 34.90 -1.73 2.83
CA PHE A 238 33.80 -1.76 1.88
C PHE A 238 32.45 -1.59 2.58
N TYR A 239 32.18 -2.31 3.68
CA TYR A 239 30.93 -2.19 4.44
C TYR A 239 30.74 -0.78 4.99
N PHE A 240 31.77 -0.19 5.57
CA PHE A 240 31.71 1.17 6.09
C PHE A 240 31.34 2.17 4.97
N LYS A 241 32.06 2.14 3.84
CA LYS A 241 31.79 3.06 2.73
C LYS A 241 30.41 2.85 2.11
N ALA A 242 30.06 1.60 1.81
CA ALA A 242 28.75 1.26 1.25
C ALA A 242 27.62 1.64 2.21
N GLY A 243 27.79 1.39 3.51
CA GLY A 243 26.87 1.80 4.56
C GLY A 243 26.67 3.32 4.60
N CYS A 244 27.75 4.11 4.53
CA CYS A 244 27.64 5.57 4.44
C CYS A 244 26.83 6.02 3.20
N TYR A 245 27.06 5.40 2.04
CA TYR A 245 26.30 5.73 0.82
C TYR A 245 24.82 5.33 0.92
N MET A 246 24.51 4.19 1.54
CA MET A 246 23.12 3.81 1.82
C MET A 246 22.45 4.77 2.80
N ILE A 247 23.15 5.20 3.86
CA ILE A 247 22.65 6.21 4.81
C ILE A 247 22.36 7.53 4.09
N LEU A 248 23.23 7.97 3.18
CA LEU A 248 22.97 9.15 2.36
C LEU A 248 21.72 8.98 1.46
N GLY A 249 21.49 7.78 0.91
CA GLY A 249 20.24 7.48 0.18
C GLY A 249 18.99 7.53 1.08
N ILE A 250 19.10 7.04 2.32
CA ILE A 250 18.02 7.13 3.33
C ILE A 250 17.73 8.60 3.70
N LEU A 251 18.76 9.38 3.99
CA LEU A 251 18.63 10.80 4.33
C LEU A 251 18.09 11.63 3.15
N LEU A 252 18.48 11.29 1.92
CA LEU A 252 17.89 11.90 0.73
C LEU A 252 16.40 11.59 0.60
N SER A 253 15.95 10.44 1.13
CA SER A 253 14.55 10.02 1.16
C SER A 253 13.76 10.57 2.36
N SER A 254 14.34 11.47 3.16
CA SER A 254 13.72 12.03 4.38
C SER A 254 12.37 12.70 4.13
N ALA A 255 12.16 13.29 2.96
CA ALA A 255 10.89 13.89 2.56
C ALA A 255 9.72 12.90 2.53
N TYR A 256 10.01 11.61 2.36
CA TYR A 256 9.04 10.52 2.42
C TYR A 256 8.99 9.86 3.79
N ILE A 257 10.13 9.37 4.30
CA ILE A 257 10.14 8.46 5.46
C ILE A 257 9.78 9.15 6.78
N ILE A 258 10.13 10.42 6.96
CA ILE A 258 9.84 11.18 8.19
C ILE A 258 8.34 11.42 8.35
N PRO A 259 7.62 12.05 7.38
CA PRO A 259 6.17 12.21 7.48
C PRO A 259 5.43 10.86 7.45
N PHE A 260 5.93 9.85 6.74
CA PHE A 260 5.34 8.51 6.81
C PHE A 260 5.36 7.96 8.26
N TYR A 261 6.47 8.11 8.98
CA TYR A 261 6.58 7.61 10.34
C TYR A 261 5.73 8.43 11.33
N PHE A 262 5.90 9.76 11.34
CA PHE A 262 5.30 10.62 12.36
C PHE A 262 3.83 10.96 12.09
N ASP A 263 3.43 11.16 10.83
CA ASP A 263 2.08 11.59 10.49
C ASP A 263 1.14 10.43 10.16
N PHE A 264 1.67 9.25 9.78
CA PHE A 264 0.84 8.10 9.42
C PHE A 264 1.07 6.89 10.32
N TYR A 265 2.29 6.34 10.36
CA TYR A 265 2.58 5.09 11.07
C TYR A 265 2.25 5.16 12.56
N LYS A 266 2.68 6.24 13.25
CA LYS A 266 2.40 6.45 14.67
C LYS A 266 0.91 6.63 14.97
N MET A 267 0.13 7.14 14.02
CA MET A 267 -1.31 7.39 14.18
C MET A 267 -2.19 6.18 13.82
N ASN A 268 -1.59 5.11 13.30
CA ASN A 268 -2.30 3.93 12.79
C ASN A 268 -2.03 2.69 13.67
N ILE A 269 -2.55 2.73 14.90
CA ILE A 269 -2.28 1.74 15.95
C ILE A 269 -2.80 0.34 15.57
N LEU A 270 -3.92 0.24 14.84
CA LEU A 270 -4.48 -1.05 14.37
C LEU A 270 -3.51 -1.87 13.52
N ARG A 271 -2.55 -1.24 12.84
CA ARG A 271 -1.50 -1.94 12.08
C ARG A 271 -0.27 -2.28 12.90
N VAL A 272 -0.03 -1.61 14.02
CA VAL A 272 1.24 -1.66 14.77
C VAL A 272 1.14 -2.57 16.00
N THR A 273 -0.04 -2.70 16.62
CA THR A 273 -0.25 -3.47 17.85
C THR A 273 -1.22 -4.63 17.65
N GLN A 274 -0.84 -5.60 16.82
CA GLN A 274 -1.61 -6.85 16.68
C GLN A 274 -1.00 -7.93 17.57
N ALA A 275 -1.86 -8.72 18.21
CA ALA A 275 -1.41 -9.96 18.85
C ALA A 275 -0.82 -10.89 17.77
N PHE A 276 0.07 -11.80 18.17
CA PHE A 276 0.54 -12.86 17.27
C PHE A 276 -0.61 -13.86 17.06
N ASP A 277 -1.53 -13.53 16.17
CA ASP A 277 -2.65 -14.37 15.77
C ASP A 277 -2.67 -14.43 14.24
N TYR A 278 -1.79 -15.28 13.70
CA TYR A 278 -1.68 -15.50 12.26
C TYR A 278 -2.09 -16.93 11.93
N GLU A 279 -3.25 -17.06 11.29
CA GLU A 279 -3.59 -18.27 10.54
C GLU A 279 -2.59 -18.47 9.40
N THR A 280 -2.12 -19.71 9.24
CA THR A 280 -1.14 -20.01 8.22
C THR A 280 -1.74 -19.88 6.82
N LEU A 281 -1.26 -18.93 6.00
CA LEU A 281 -1.87 -18.64 4.69
C LEU A 281 -1.60 -19.70 3.62
N ASP A 282 -0.43 -20.34 3.69
CA ASP A 282 0.00 -21.36 2.73
C ASP A 282 0.16 -22.73 3.40
N THR A 283 0.17 -23.84 2.65
CA THR A 283 0.52 -25.17 3.17
C THR A 283 2.00 -25.48 2.95
N PHE A 284 2.56 -26.47 3.67
CA PHE A 284 3.94 -26.90 3.40
C PHE A 284 4.12 -27.36 1.94
N PHE A 285 3.12 -28.07 1.40
CA PHE A 285 3.09 -28.47 -0.01
C PHE A 285 3.01 -27.27 -0.95
N GLY A 286 2.22 -26.24 -0.61
CA GLY A 286 2.17 -24.98 -1.35
C GLY A 286 3.52 -24.26 -1.37
N THR A 287 4.20 -24.16 -0.23
CA THR A 287 5.52 -23.51 -0.20
C THR A 287 6.56 -24.31 -0.98
N LEU A 288 6.54 -25.64 -0.86
CA LEU A 288 7.42 -26.54 -1.63
C LEU A 288 7.13 -26.48 -3.14
N SER A 289 5.88 -26.21 -3.52
CA SER A 289 5.45 -26.07 -4.91
C SER A 289 6.19 -24.95 -5.64
N ASN A 290 6.74 -23.95 -4.96
CA ASN A 290 7.60 -22.93 -5.56
C ASN A 290 8.76 -23.51 -6.39
N PHE A 291 9.26 -24.69 -6.03
CA PHE A 291 10.36 -25.36 -6.74
C PHE A 291 9.89 -26.24 -7.89
N PHE A 292 8.71 -26.86 -7.78
CA PHE A 292 8.30 -27.96 -8.65
C PHE A 292 7.05 -27.65 -9.49
N MET A 293 6.04 -27.02 -8.89
CA MET A 293 4.77 -26.66 -9.54
C MET A 293 4.36 -25.24 -9.12
N PRO A 294 5.03 -24.18 -9.59
CA PRO A 294 4.89 -22.84 -9.03
C PRO A 294 3.46 -22.28 -8.98
N LEU A 295 2.55 -22.73 -9.84
CA LEU A 295 1.15 -22.29 -9.83
C LEU A 295 0.32 -22.84 -8.64
N PHE A 296 0.91 -23.70 -7.81
CA PHE A 296 0.27 -24.27 -6.61
C PHE A 296 0.70 -23.56 -5.32
N SER A 297 1.72 -22.69 -5.36
CA SER A 297 2.11 -21.92 -4.19
C SER A 297 1.17 -20.74 -3.98
N ASP A 298 0.95 -20.36 -2.73
CA ASP A 298 0.18 -19.16 -2.41
C ASP A 298 0.89 -17.90 -2.95
N VAL A 299 0.15 -17.01 -3.60
CA VAL A 299 0.72 -15.80 -4.25
C VAL A 299 1.54 -14.93 -3.28
N ASN A 300 1.19 -14.92 -1.98
CA ASN A 300 1.87 -14.07 -1.02
C ASN A 300 3.25 -14.59 -0.61
N GLY A 301 3.49 -15.89 -0.75
CA GLY A 301 4.78 -16.56 -0.52
C GLY A 301 5.46 -17.05 -1.80
N ALA A 302 4.84 -16.81 -2.96
CA ALA A 302 5.32 -17.35 -4.23
C ALA A 302 6.61 -16.66 -4.68
N PHE A 303 7.67 -17.43 -4.90
CA PHE A 303 8.92 -17.03 -5.55
C PHE A 303 9.31 -17.96 -6.70
N GLY A 304 8.51 -19.00 -6.96
CA GLY A 304 8.74 -19.92 -8.06
C GLY A 304 8.86 -19.18 -9.38
N GLY A 305 9.74 -19.66 -10.25
CA GLY A 305 9.99 -19.06 -11.56
C GLY A 305 10.60 -20.10 -12.48
N SER A 306 11.85 -20.47 -12.24
CA SER A 306 12.50 -21.53 -13.02
C SER A 306 12.79 -22.75 -12.17
N HIS A 307 12.58 -23.95 -12.73
CA HIS A 307 12.99 -25.22 -12.11
C HIS A 307 14.51 -25.33 -11.92
N LEU A 308 15.28 -24.43 -12.53
CA LEU A 308 16.71 -24.27 -12.23
C LEU A 308 16.97 -23.97 -10.74
N PHE A 309 16.01 -23.39 -10.01
CA PHE A 309 16.12 -23.18 -8.57
C PHE A 309 16.22 -24.48 -7.77
N ILE A 310 15.72 -25.62 -8.29
CA ILE A 310 15.87 -26.92 -7.63
C ILE A 310 17.36 -27.24 -7.46
N ALA A 311 18.18 -26.99 -8.49
CA ALA A 311 19.62 -27.25 -8.44
C ALA A 311 20.33 -26.45 -7.33
N ALA A 312 19.90 -25.21 -7.08
CA ALA A 312 20.40 -24.40 -5.98
C ALA A 312 19.91 -24.89 -4.61
N ALA A 313 18.65 -25.31 -4.51
CA ALA A 313 18.06 -25.82 -3.28
C ALA A 313 18.75 -27.11 -2.80
N ILE A 314 19.09 -28.01 -3.73
CA ILE A 314 19.72 -29.31 -3.44
C ILE A 314 21.26 -29.27 -3.44
N LEU A 315 21.85 -28.08 -3.46
CA LEU A 315 23.31 -27.86 -3.41
C LEU A 315 24.04 -28.68 -2.33
N PRO A 316 23.50 -28.89 -1.10
CA PRO A 316 24.14 -29.70 -0.07
C PRO A 316 24.48 -31.14 -0.50
N LEU A 317 23.72 -31.72 -1.44
CA LEU A 317 23.94 -33.08 -1.93
C LEU A 317 25.33 -33.26 -2.58
N LEU A 318 25.95 -32.18 -3.07
CA LEU A 318 27.32 -32.22 -3.59
C LEU A 318 28.34 -32.74 -2.54
N ARG A 319 28.04 -32.64 -1.23
CA ARG A 319 28.93 -33.20 -0.19
C ARG A 319 28.98 -34.71 -0.17
N CYS A 320 27.89 -35.38 -0.53
CA CYS A 320 27.87 -36.84 -0.70
C CYS A 320 28.87 -37.30 -1.77
N PHE A 321 29.23 -36.40 -2.69
CA PHE A 321 30.20 -36.62 -3.77
C PHE A 321 31.58 -36.01 -3.49
N LYS A 322 31.88 -35.68 -2.22
CA LYS A 322 33.15 -35.10 -1.77
C LYS A 322 33.52 -33.76 -2.43
N VAL A 323 32.56 -33.05 -3.02
CA VAL A 323 32.79 -31.70 -3.57
C VAL A 323 32.99 -30.71 -2.41
N LYS A 324 34.03 -29.87 -2.51
CA LYS A 324 34.30 -28.82 -1.54
C LYS A 324 33.46 -27.59 -1.86
N ILE A 325 32.47 -27.31 -1.02
CA ILE A 325 31.64 -26.10 -1.10
C ILE A 325 32.28 -25.02 -0.20
N PRO A 326 32.57 -23.81 -0.72
CA PRO A 326 33.10 -22.70 0.08
C PRO A 326 32.13 -22.26 1.18
N PHE A 327 32.68 -21.78 2.30
CA PHE A 327 31.87 -21.32 3.44
C PHE A 327 30.90 -20.18 3.09
N SER A 328 31.28 -19.24 2.22
CA SER A 328 30.37 -18.17 1.79
C SER A 328 29.14 -18.72 1.06
N VAL A 329 29.28 -19.82 0.32
CA VAL A 329 28.17 -20.48 -0.40
C VAL A 329 27.25 -21.18 0.60
N TRP A 330 27.81 -21.78 1.66
CA TRP A 330 27.02 -22.30 2.77
C TRP A 330 26.22 -21.23 3.51
N ILE A 331 26.81 -20.05 3.73
CA ILE A 331 26.09 -18.92 4.34
C ILE A 331 24.89 -18.54 3.45
N ILE A 332 25.08 -18.39 2.13
CA ILE A 332 23.99 -18.05 1.21
C ILE A 332 22.89 -19.11 1.25
N TRP A 333 23.25 -20.40 1.22
CA TRP A 333 22.27 -21.49 1.30
C TRP A 333 21.56 -21.51 2.66
N GLY A 334 22.27 -21.22 3.75
CA GLY A 334 21.69 -21.08 5.09
C GLY A 334 20.69 -19.92 5.18
N LEU A 335 20.96 -18.79 4.50
CA LEU A 335 20.01 -17.68 4.40
C LEU A 335 18.76 -18.06 3.60
N VAL A 336 18.90 -18.85 2.52
CA VAL A 336 17.74 -19.40 1.79
C VAL A 336 16.93 -20.31 2.70
N LEU A 337 17.58 -21.21 3.46
CA LEU A 337 16.91 -22.10 4.40
C LEU A 337 16.18 -21.30 5.49
N LEU A 338 16.81 -20.28 6.05
CA LEU A 338 16.21 -19.40 7.05
C LEU A 338 14.95 -18.70 6.48
N ALA A 339 15.04 -18.15 5.27
CA ALA A 339 13.89 -17.55 4.60
C ALA A 339 12.79 -18.59 4.33
N PHE A 340 13.15 -19.80 3.90
CA PHE A 340 12.19 -20.89 3.69
C PHE A 340 11.48 -21.29 4.99
N LEU A 341 12.20 -21.40 6.10
CA LEU A 341 11.60 -21.68 7.41
C LEU A 341 10.71 -20.53 7.89
N PHE A 342 11.11 -19.29 7.64
CA PHE A 342 10.28 -18.11 7.93
C PHE A 342 8.97 -18.13 7.14
N LEU A 343 8.99 -18.55 5.87
CA LEU A 343 7.78 -18.74 5.04
C LEU A 343 6.81 -19.78 5.60
N GLN A 344 7.28 -20.68 6.48
CA GLN A 344 6.41 -21.67 7.12
C GLN A 344 5.57 -21.08 8.26
N GLU A 345 5.71 -19.79 8.57
CA GLU A 345 4.90 -19.06 9.56
C GLU A 345 4.85 -19.80 10.90
N SER A 346 3.66 -20.11 11.43
CA SER A 346 3.47 -20.78 12.72
C SER A 346 3.93 -22.24 12.75
N ARG A 347 4.30 -22.86 11.62
CA ARG A 347 4.84 -24.24 11.60
C ARG A 347 6.30 -24.31 12.04
N THR A 348 7.01 -23.18 12.12
CA THR A 348 8.38 -23.11 12.64
C THR A 348 8.54 -21.96 13.62
N PRO A 349 9.50 -22.02 14.55
CA PRO A 349 9.70 -20.92 15.49
C PRO A 349 10.36 -19.68 14.85
N VAL A 350 10.80 -19.75 13.59
CA VAL A 350 11.62 -18.69 12.96
C VAL A 350 10.83 -17.40 12.77
N TYR A 351 9.58 -17.48 12.29
CA TYR A 351 8.75 -16.30 12.11
C TYR A 351 8.37 -15.67 13.45
N LYS A 352 7.99 -16.49 14.43
CA LYS A 352 7.67 -16.03 15.79
C LYS A 352 8.87 -15.37 16.47
N TRP A 353 10.06 -15.96 16.36
CA TRP A 353 11.29 -15.33 16.87
C TRP A 353 11.54 -13.98 16.20
N ALA A 354 11.39 -13.90 14.88
CA ALA A 354 11.57 -12.64 14.18
C ALA A 354 10.51 -11.61 14.58
N TRP A 355 9.27 -12.02 14.78
CA TRP A 355 8.19 -11.18 15.27
C TRP A 355 8.52 -10.56 16.64
N ASP A 356 9.07 -11.36 17.55
CA ASP A 356 9.34 -10.93 18.92
C ASP A 356 10.62 -10.07 19.05
N TYR A 357 11.63 -10.32 18.19
CA TYR A 357 12.97 -9.73 18.39
C TYR A 357 13.50 -8.87 17.24
N VAL A 358 12.97 -9.01 16.02
CA VAL A 358 13.44 -8.20 14.88
C VAL A 358 12.60 -6.92 14.82
N PRO A 359 13.23 -5.73 14.88
CA PRO A 359 12.51 -4.46 14.86
C PRO A 359 11.54 -4.36 13.68
N PHE A 360 10.35 -3.84 13.96
CA PHE A 360 9.25 -3.62 13.01
C PHE A 360 8.59 -4.87 12.41
N VAL A 361 9.11 -6.08 12.59
CA VAL A 361 8.48 -7.30 12.02
C VAL A 361 7.08 -7.52 12.57
N SER A 362 6.84 -7.19 13.84
CA SER A 362 5.51 -7.23 14.47
C SER A 362 4.49 -6.27 13.86
N SER A 363 4.93 -5.32 13.04
CA SER A 363 4.08 -4.36 12.33
C SER A 363 3.95 -4.69 10.84
N LEU A 364 4.56 -5.79 10.38
CA LEU A 364 4.46 -6.28 9.01
C LEU A 364 3.41 -7.36 8.91
N ARG A 365 2.71 -7.36 7.77
CA ARG A 365 1.72 -8.38 7.42
C ARG A 365 2.34 -9.41 6.50
N THR A 366 1.97 -10.67 6.70
CA THR A 366 2.26 -11.80 5.81
C THR A 366 3.74 -12.19 5.72
N ALA A 367 4.11 -13.30 6.35
CA ALA A 367 5.50 -13.76 6.37
C ALA A 367 6.02 -14.11 4.98
N GLY A 368 5.12 -14.51 4.07
CA GLY A 368 5.36 -14.79 2.65
C GLY A 368 6.27 -13.78 1.93
N ARG A 369 6.21 -12.51 2.33
CA ARG A 369 6.92 -11.39 1.70
C ARG A 369 8.45 -11.48 1.83
N ILE A 370 8.96 -12.23 2.80
CA ILE A 370 10.41 -12.47 2.95
C ILE A 370 11.04 -13.13 1.72
N SER A 371 10.23 -13.83 0.92
CA SER A 371 10.67 -14.51 -0.29
C SER A 371 11.28 -13.59 -1.36
N ILE A 372 11.13 -12.27 -1.24
CA ILE A 372 11.65 -11.27 -2.20
C ILE A 372 13.15 -11.34 -2.46
N PHE A 373 13.95 -11.72 -1.47
CA PHE A 373 15.41 -11.83 -1.66
C PHE A 373 15.88 -13.24 -2.02
N ILE A 374 15.01 -14.26 -1.99
CA ILE A 374 15.34 -15.64 -2.39
C ILE A 374 15.87 -15.71 -3.84
N PRO A 375 15.25 -15.07 -4.86
CA PRO A 375 15.76 -15.10 -6.23
C PRO A 375 17.21 -14.61 -6.35
N VAL A 376 17.60 -13.55 -5.62
CA VAL A 376 18.97 -13.03 -5.63
C VAL A 376 19.95 -14.02 -4.97
N LEU A 377 19.55 -14.66 -3.88
CA LEU A 377 20.39 -15.69 -3.24
C LEU A 377 20.56 -16.91 -4.18
N PHE A 378 19.50 -17.35 -4.86
CA PHE A 378 19.60 -18.40 -5.87
C PHE A 378 20.46 -18.01 -7.06
N MET A 379 20.40 -16.76 -7.51
CA MET A 379 21.30 -16.26 -8.54
C MET A 379 22.77 -16.49 -8.16
N LEU A 380 23.15 -16.17 -6.92
CA LEU A 380 24.52 -16.37 -6.43
C LEU A 380 24.88 -17.86 -6.31
N LEU A 381 23.99 -18.69 -5.77
CA LEU A 381 24.23 -20.14 -5.68
C LEU A 381 24.41 -20.77 -7.06
N LEU A 382 23.56 -20.43 -8.02
CA LEU A 382 23.65 -20.93 -9.39
C LEU A 382 24.89 -20.41 -10.12
N ALA A 383 25.25 -19.13 -9.92
CA ALA A 383 26.49 -18.57 -10.45
C ALA A 383 27.72 -19.37 -9.99
N TRP A 384 27.74 -19.77 -8.71
CA TRP A 384 28.79 -20.63 -8.18
C TRP A 384 28.73 -22.05 -8.75
N ILE A 385 27.55 -22.69 -8.80
CA ILE A 385 27.38 -24.05 -9.36
C ILE A 385 27.90 -24.12 -10.80
N VAL A 386 27.59 -23.11 -11.61
CA VAL A 386 28.04 -23.00 -13.01
C VAL A 386 29.57 -22.87 -13.10
N SER A 387 30.20 -22.21 -12.13
CA SER A 387 31.64 -21.93 -12.12
C SER A 387 32.46 -23.01 -11.38
N ALA A 388 31.79 -23.93 -10.69
CA ALA A 388 32.44 -24.95 -9.88
C ALA A 388 33.21 -25.96 -10.74
N LYS A 389 34.39 -26.37 -10.24
CA LYS A 389 35.29 -27.27 -10.97
C LYS A 389 34.68 -28.68 -11.10
N PRO A 390 34.95 -29.39 -12.22
CA PRO A 390 34.58 -30.80 -12.36
C PRO A 390 35.26 -31.66 -11.28
N PHE A 391 34.62 -32.77 -10.93
CA PHE A 391 35.16 -33.79 -10.02
C PHE A 391 35.05 -35.18 -10.66
N SER A 392 35.84 -36.13 -10.18
CA SER A 392 35.83 -37.50 -10.70
C SER A 392 35.14 -38.44 -9.72
N LEU A 393 34.19 -39.23 -10.22
CA LEU A 393 33.51 -40.28 -9.50
C LEU A 393 34.08 -41.63 -9.93
N GLN A 394 34.46 -42.49 -8.97
CA GLN A 394 34.84 -43.87 -9.25
C GLN A 394 33.59 -44.76 -9.21
N LEU A 395 33.26 -45.40 -10.33
CA LEU A 395 32.18 -46.37 -10.44
C LEU A 395 32.80 -47.72 -10.84
N GLY A 396 33.17 -48.52 -9.84
CA GLY A 396 34.00 -49.71 -10.04
C GLY A 396 35.36 -49.35 -10.67
N ASN A 397 35.71 -49.99 -11.78
CA ASN A 397 36.99 -49.76 -12.49
C ASN A 397 36.96 -48.54 -13.44
N ARG A 398 35.84 -47.81 -13.55
CA ARG A 398 35.72 -46.65 -14.44
C ARG A 398 35.68 -45.35 -13.64
N SER A 399 36.43 -44.34 -14.08
CA SER A 399 36.33 -42.99 -13.55
C SER A 399 35.51 -42.11 -14.50
N VAL A 400 34.50 -41.43 -13.97
CA VAL A 400 33.64 -40.53 -14.73
C VAL A 400 33.82 -39.12 -14.19
N THR A 401 34.23 -38.18 -15.05
CA THR A 401 34.33 -36.76 -14.68
C THR A 401 32.98 -36.07 -14.86
N LEU A 402 32.45 -35.52 -13.78
CA LEU A 402 31.16 -34.83 -13.75
C LEU A 402 31.35 -33.37 -13.30
N THR A 403 30.54 -32.47 -13.85
CA THR A 403 30.42 -31.11 -13.32
C THR A 403 29.33 -31.06 -12.25
N PRO A 404 29.47 -30.23 -11.21
CA PRO A 404 28.41 -30.02 -10.22
C PRO A 404 27.07 -29.61 -10.85
N LEU A 405 27.12 -28.76 -11.88
CA LEU A 405 25.95 -28.35 -12.66
C LEU A 405 25.22 -29.55 -13.29
N LEU A 406 25.94 -30.44 -13.97
CA LEU A 406 25.35 -31.62 -14.61
C LEU A 406 24.69 -32.55 -13.59
N LEU A 407 25.40 -32.85 -12.50
CA LEU A 407 24.90 -33.73 -11.44
C LEU A 407 23.62 -33.17 -10.80
N LEU A 408 23.64 -31.91 -10.35
CA LEU A 408 22.49 -31.31 -9.67
C LEU A 408 21.31 -31.13 -10.62
N THR A 409 21.54 -30.79 -11.88
CA THR A 409 20.47 -30.68 -12.88
C THR A 409 19.81 -32.03 -13.15
N PHE A 410 20.60 -33.11 -13.23
CA PHE A 410 20.07 -34.46 -13.37
C PHE A 410 19.22 -34.88 -12.17
N ILE A 411 19.70 -34.67 -10.94
CA ILE A 411 18.92 -34.95 -9.72
C ILE A 411 17.66 -34.07 -9.67
N SER A 412 17.75 -32.81 -10.09
CA SER A 412 16.61 -31.90 -10.15
C SER A 412 15.50 -32.41 -11.07
N LEU A 413 15.86 -32.98 -12.22
CA LEU A 413 14.90 -33.57 -13.17
C LEU A 413 14.21 -34.81 -12.57
N LEU A 414 14.95 -35.65 -11.86
CA LEU A 414 14.38 -36.81 -11.15
C LEU A 414 13.42 -36.35 -10.04
N LEU A 415 13.82 -35.37 -9.22
CA LEU A 415 12.98 -34.83 -8.15
C LEU A 415 11.73 -34.16 -8.69
N LEU A 416 11.84 -33.42 -9.81
CA LEU A 416 10.68 -32.82 -10.48
C LEU A 416 9.69 -33.90 -10.95
N SER A 417 10.20 -34.96 -11.56
CA SER A 417 9.37 -36.07 -12.06
C SER A 417 8.68 -36.80 -10.90
N LEU A 418 9.41 -37.06 -9.81
CA LEU A 418 8.89 -37.67 -8.59
C LEU A 418 7.81 -36.78 -7.95
N TYR A 419 8.08 -35.48 -7.80
CA TYR A 419 7.12 -34.54 -7.22
C TYR A 419 5.85 -34.44 -8.07
N ALA A 420 5.99 -34.37 -9.40
CA ALA A 420 4.84 -34.35 -10.31
C ALA A 420 3.98 -35.61 -10.15
N ALA A 421 4.60 -36.80 -10.09
CA ALA A 421 3.88 -38.05 -9.84
C ALA A 421 3.15 -38.03 -8.48
N LEU A 422 3.84 -37.64 -7.40
CA LEU A 422 3.27 -37.55 -6.05
C LEU A 422 2.12 -36.55 -5.98
N SER A 423 2.21 -35.41 -6.66
CA SER A 423 1.17 -34.38 -6.65
C SER A 423 -0.15 -34.86 -7.27
N VAL A 424 -0.06 -35.73 -8.30
CA VAL A 424 -1.22 -36.34 -8.95
C VAL A 424 -1.85 -37.40 -8.05
N THR A 425 -1.03 -38.20 -7.36
CA THR A 425 -1.48 -39.28 -6.48
C THR A 425 -2.09 -38.76 -5.17
N ILE A 426 -1.41 -37.84 -4.48
CA ILE A 426 -1.77 -37.40 -3.13
C ILE A 426 -2.81 -36.27 -3.16
N ARG A 427 -2.80 -35.43 -4.21
CA ARG A 427 -3.66 -34.23 -4.32
C ARG A 427 -3.62 -33.37 -3.03
N PRO A 428 -2.43 -32.86 -2.65
CA PRO A 428 -2.28 -32.16 -1.38
C PRO A 428 -3.14 -30.90 -1.32
N ALA A 429 -3.58 -30.56 -0.10
CA ALA A 429 -4.23 -29.29 0.16
C ALA A 429 -3.28 -28.12 -0.17
N LEU A 430 -3.82 -27.10 -0.83
CA LEU A 430 -3.10 -25.88 -1.22
C LEU A 430 -3.44 -24.73 -0.25
N GLY A 431 -2.68 -23.64 -0.34
CA GLY A 431 -2.94 -22.41 0.41
C GLY A 431 -4.25 -21.73 0.03
N MET A 432 -4.49 -20.55 0.61
CA MET A 432 -5.73 -19.79 0.42
C MET A 432 -5.86 -19.21 -1.00
N PHE A 433 -4.76 -18.71 -1.57
CA PHE A 433 -4.74 -18.02 -2.86
C PHE A 433 -3.70 -18.58 -3.85
N PRO A 434 -3.71 -19.88 -4.17
CA PRO A 434 -2.86 -20.42 -5.21
C PRO A 434 -3.34 -19.94 -6.59
N PRO A 435 -2.44 -19.59 -7.53
CA PRO A 435 -2.82 -19.19 -8.90
C PRO A 435 -3.76 -20.19 -9.58
N LYS A 436 -3.54 -21.50 -9.37
CA LYS A 436 -4.46 -22.56 -9.83
C LYS A 436 -5.91 -22.33 -9.42
N GLY A 437 -6.13 -21.94 -8.17
CA GLY A 437 -7.46 -21.66 -7.62
C GLY A 437 -8.01 -20.34 -8.12
N ILE A 438 -7.21 -19.28 -8.12
CA ILE A 438 -7.61 -17.93 -8.56
C ILE A 438 -8.12 -17.94 -10.01
N ARG A 439 -7.44 -18.67 -10.90
CA ARG A 439 -7.67 -18.63 -12.36
C ARG A 439 -8.36 -19.87 -12.90
N ASN A 440 -8.73 -20.83 -12.05
CA ASN A 440 -9.24 -22.15 -12.46
C ASN A 440 -8.39 -22.77 -13.59
N ILE A 441 -7.08 -22.81 -13.39
CA ILE A 441 -6.12 -23.14 -14.46
C ILE A 441 -6.31 -24.61 -14.88
N PRO A 442 -6.52 -24.89 -16.19
CA PRO A 442 -6.65 -26.25 -16.67
C PRO A 442 -5.40 -27.09 -16.37
N LEU A 443 -5.60 -28.38 -16.08
CA LEU A 443 -4.51 -29.31 -15.82
C LEU A 443 -3.53 -29.41 -16.99
N SER A 444 -4.01 -29.29 -18.24
CA SER A 444 -3.18 -29.28 -19.45
C SER A 444 -2.15 -28.15 -19.44
N VAL A 445 -2.53 -26.94 -19.01
CA VAL A 445 -1.62 -25.80 -18.90
C VAL A 445 -0.54 -26.08 -17.85
N ILE A 446 -0.92 -26.61 -16.69
CA ILE A 446 0.03 -26.98 -15.63
C ILE A 446 1.04 -28.02 -16.15
N ILE A 447 0.56 -29.06 -16.84
CA ILE A 447 1.42 -30.10 -17.43
C ILE A 447 2.38 -29.49 -18.45
N ILE A 448 1.89 -28.65 -19.37
CA ILE A 448 2.72 -27.99 -20.39
C ILE A 448 3.83 -27.15 -19.74
N LEU A 449 3.51 -26.38 -18.70
CA LEU A 449 4.49 -25.57 -17.98
C LEU A 449 5.52 -26.43 -17.25
N THR A 450 5.10 -27.51 -16.60
CA THR A 450 6.01 -28.49 -16.01
C THR A 450 6.92 -29.14 -17.07
N LEU A 451 6.40 -29.44 -18.27
CA LEU A 451 7.19 -29.96 -19.38
C LEU A 451 8.21 -28.96 -19.91
N PHE A 452 7.88 -27.67 -20.02
CA PHE A 452 8.87 -26.64 -20.37
C PHE A 452 9.95 -26.51 -19.29
N GLY A 453 9.55 -26.61 -18.02
CA GLY A 453 10.47 -26.72 -16.89
C GLY A 453 11.45 -27.89 -17.02
N ALA A 454 10.93 -29.09 -17.27
CA ALA A 454 11.72 -30.30 -17.50
C ALA A 454 12.62 -30.15 -18.74
N ALA A 455 12.11 -29.57 -19.84
CA ALA A 455 12.87 -29.30 -21.05
C ALA A 455 14.05 -28.35 -20.80
N SER A 456 13.91 -27.38 -19.90
CA SER A 456 15.02 -26.51 -19.50
C SER A 456 16.11 -27.29 -18.75
N LEU A 457 15.75 -28.20 -17.85
CA LEU A 457 16.70 -29.08 -17.16
C LEU A 457 17.38 -30.04 -18.13
N ILE A 458 16.63 -30.65 -19.05
CA ILE A 458 17.18 -31.54 -20.10
C ILE A 458 18.15 -30.78 -21.00
N SER A 459 17.79 -29.56 -21.43
CA SER A 459 18.65 -28.71 -22.25
C SER A 459 19.94 -28.34 -21.52
N LEU A 460 19.88 -28.11 -20.21
CA LEU A 460 21.06 -27.81 -19.40
C LEU A 460 21.98 -29.03 -19.18
N ILE A 461 21.39 -30.23 -19.03
CA ILE A 461 22.13 -31.50 -19.06
C ILE A 461 22.83 -31.67 -20.41
N ALA A 462 22.10 -31.49 -21.51
CA ALA A 462 22.64 -31.60 -22.87
C ALA A 462 23.74 -30.56 -23.14
N TYR A 463 23.57 -29.33 -22.65
CA TYR A 463 24.58 -28.27 -22.75
C TYR A 463 25.89 -28.68 -22.09
N SER A 464 25.81 -29.34 -20.93
CA SER A 464 26.98 -29.82 -20.19
C SER A 464 27.62 -31.06 -20.83
N ALA A 465 26.82 -31.93 -21.45
CA ALA A 465 27.28 -33.16 -22.08
C ALA A 465 27.85 -32.97 -23.50
N PHE A 466 27.35 -31.99 -24.26
CA PHE A 466 27.68 -31.80 -25.68
C PHE A 466 28.28 -30.41 -25.96
N PRO A 467 29.53 -30.14 -25.54
CA PRO A 467 30.15 -28.82 -25.65
C PRO A 467 30.27 -28.32 -27.10
N HIS A 468 30.40 -29.21 -28.08
CA HIS A 468 30.48 -28.87 -29.51
C HIS A 468 29.15 -28.30 -30.08
N LYS A 469 28.02 -28.57 -29.40
CA LYS A 469 26.68 -28.03 -29.75
C LYS A 469 26.20 -26.96 -28.76
N ALA A 470 27.07 -26.50 -27.86
CA ALA A 470 26.72 -25.61 -26.75
C ALA A 470 25.97 -24.35 -27.20
N ARG A 471 26.31 -23.75 -28.34
CA ARG A 471 25.62 -22.57 -28.87
C ARG A 471 24.15 -22.84 -29.18
N ILE A 472 23.86 -23.89 -29.94
CA ILE A 472 22.49 -24.25 -30.35
C ILE A 472 21.68 -24.65 -29.11
N ILE A 473 22.25 -25.52 -28.27
CA ILE A 473 21.58 -25.99 -27.05
C ILE A 473 21.33 -24.82 -26.09
N GLY A 474 22.27 -23.86 -25.99
CA GLY A 474 22.11 -22.65 -25.18
C GLY A 474 20.97 -21.74 -25.64
N ILE A 475 20.74 -21.63 -26.96
CA ILE A 475 19.58 -20.91 -27.52
C ILE A 475 18.28 -21.65 -27.13
N VAL A 476 18.23 -22.97 -27.31
CA VAL A 476 17.06 -23.79 -26.92
C VAL A 476 16.77 -23.68 -25.43
N LEU A 477 17.81 -23.71 -24.59
CA LEU A 477 17.70 -23.50 -23.15
C LEU A 477 17.13 -22.12 -22.81
N SER A 478 17.61 -21.07 -23.46
CA SER A 478 17.11 -19.70 -23.24
C SER A 478 15.64 -19.56 -23.65
N LEU A 479 15.27 -20.10 -24.82
CA LEU A 479 13.90 -20.09 -25.31
C LEU A 479 12.95 -20.86 -24.40
N THR A 480 13.33 -22.08 -23.99
CA THR A 480 12.51 -22.91 -23.09
C THR A 480 12.32 -22.25 -21.72
N VAL A 481 13.35 -21.60 -21.16
CA VAL A 481 13.22 -20.82 -19.92
C VAL A 481 12.29 -19.62 -20.12
N CYS A 482 12.42 -18.86 -21.20
CA CYS A 482 11.54 -17.72 -21.48
C CYS A 482 10.08 -18.15 -21.69
N LEU A 483 9.84 -19.25 -22.42
CA LEU A 483 8.49 -19.80 -22.62
C LEU A 483 7.88 -20.28 -21.30
N HIS A 484 8.66 -20.98 -20.48
CA HIS A 484 8.23 -21.41 -19.15
C HIS A 484 7.86 -20.20 -18.26
N LEU A 485 8.73 -19.20 -18.19
CA LEU A 485 8.49 -17.99 -17.41
C LEU A 485 7.30 -17.18 -17.94
N GLY A 486 7.19 -16.97 -19.25
CA GLY A 486 6.07 -16.25 -19.85
C GLY A 486 4.73 -16.93 -19.57
N GLY A 487 4.72 -18.27 -19.61
CA GLY A 487 3.56 -19.06 -19.22
C GLY A 487 3.22 -18.92 -17.73
N LEU A 488 4.19 -19.04 -16.83
CA LEU A 488 3.97 -18.81 -15.39
C LEU A 488 3.45 -17.39 -15.12
N LEU A 489 4.02 -16.37 -15.76
CA LEU A 489 3.61 -14.98 -15.57
C LEU A 489 2.21 -14.69 -16.12
N ARG A 490 1.80 -15.36 -17.20
CA ARG A 490 0.45 -15.26 -17.75
C ARG A 490 -0.62 -15.84 -16.82
N TYR A 491 -0.29 -16.90 -16.10
CA TYR A 491 -1.27 -17.64 -15.28
C TYR A 491 -1.08 -17.44 -13.77
N GLY A 492 -0.05 -16.71 -13.35
CA GLY A 492 0.37 -16.61 -11.96
C GLY A 492 -0.41 -15.62 -11.09
N ILE A 493 -1.33 -14.83 -11.66
CA ILE A 493 -2.02 -13.76 -10.92
C ILE A 493 -3.39 -13.39 -11.51
N TRP A 494 -4.12 -12.50 -10.83
CA TRP A 494 -5.37 -11.91 -11.31
C TRP A 494 -5.16 -11.08 -12.58
N ILE A 495 -6.06 -11.25 -13.54
CA ILE A 495 -6.08 -10.48 -14.78
C ILE A 495 -7.42 -9.75 -14.83
N ALA A 496 -7.37 -8.47 -15.16
CA ALA A 496 -8.54 -7.62 -15.34
C ALA A 496 -8.54 -7.02 -16.75
N GLU A 497 -9.70 -6.51 -17.15
CA GLU A 497 -9.82 -5.68 -18.34
C GLU A 497 -9.24 -4.29 -18.04
N ASN A 498 -8.57 -3.73 -19.05
CA ASN A 498 -7.99 -2.41 -18.95
C ASN A 498 -9.10 -1.36 -19.00
N ARG A 499 -9.15 -0.47 -18.00
CA ARG A 499 -10.17 0.59 -17.92
C ARG A 499 -9.50 1.95 -17.97
N ASP A 500 -10.10 2.85 -18.73
CA ASP A 500 -9.66 4.24 -18.77
C ASP A 500 -9.88 4.87 -17.39
N GLN A 501 -8.85 5.60 -16.95
CA GLN A 501 -8.86 6.30 -15.69
C GLN A 501 -9.60 7.65 -15.83
N PRO A 502 -10.02 8.30 -14.73
CA PRO A 502 -10.65 9.61 -14.83
C PRO A 502 -9.74 10.64 -15.49
N SER A 503 -10.28 11.41 -16.41
CA SER A 503 -9.60 12.57 -16.97
C SER A 503 -9.40 13.66 -15.91
N PHE A 504 -8.47 14.58 -16.16
CA PHE A 504 -8.26 15.74 -15.28
C PHE A 504 -9.54 16.57 -15.09
N GLN A 505 -10.35 16.74 -16.15
CA GLN A 505 -11.61 17.48 -16.07
C GLN A 505 -12.67 16.74 -15.26
N GLN A 506 -12.75 15.41 -15.37
CA GLN A 506 -13.63 14.60 -14.52
C GLN A 506 -13.24 14.72 -13.05
N MET A 507 -11.94 14.60 -12.72
CA MET A 507 -11.47 14.81 -11.34
C MET A 507 -11.78 16.23 -10.84
N LYS A 508 -11.55 17.27 -11.66
CA LYS A 508 -11.89 18.65 -11.31
C LYS A 508 -13.40 18.83 -11.07
N SER A 509 -14.24 18.23 -11.92
CA SER A 509 -15.69 18.27 -11.75
C SER A 509 -16.15 17.52 -10.49
N GLN A 510 -15.52 16.40 -10.17
CA GLN A 510 -15.77 15.66 -8.92
C GLN A 510 -15.37 16.48 -7.69
N LYS A 511 -14.21 17.14 -7.71
CA LYS A 511 -13.79 17.99 -6.58
C LYS A 511 -14.68 19.21 -6.39
N LYS A 512 -15.40 19.69 -7.42
CA LYS A 512 -16.43 20.74 -7.26
C LYS A 512 -17.64 20.28 -6.45
N THR A 513 -17.95 18.98 -6.42
CA THR A 513 -19.10 18.44 -5.68
C THR A 513 -18.69 17.92 -4.30
N ASN A 514 -17.55 17.24 -4.19
CA ASN A 514 -17.06 16.70 -2.92
C ASN A 514 -15.52 16.72 -2.88
N LEU A 515 -14.97 17.22 -1.78
CA LEU A 515 -13.52 17.23 -1.54
C LEU A 515 -12.93 15.85 -1.28
N ASN A 516 -13.74 14.92 -0.79
CA ASN A 516 -13.28 13.64 -0.30
C ASN A 516 -12.59 12.80 -1.39
N TYR A 517 -11.64 12.00 -0.94
CA TYR A 517 -11.09 10.88 -1.68
C TYR A 517 -12.21 9.88 -1.96
N LEU A 518 -12.40 9.53 -3.22
CA LEU A 518 -13.56 8.78 -3.67
C LEU A 518 -13.39 7.27 -3.58
N TYR A 519 -12.16 6.81 -3.40
CA TYR A 519 -11.81 5.41 -3.51
C TYR A 519 -11.63 4.78 -2.12
N PRO A 520 -11.83 3.45 -2.00
CA PRO A 520 -11.63 2.79 -0.74
C PRO A 520 -10.16 2.89 -0.29
N PRO A 521 -9.88 3.26 0.96
CA PRO A 521 -8.51 3.45 1.44
C PRO A 521 -7.75 2.12 1.65
N GLY A 522 -8.46 0.97 1.67
CA GLY A 522 -7.90 -0.34 2.00
C GLY A 522 -7.88 -0.63 3.50
N ASN A 523 -7.71 -1.91 3.88
CA ASN A 523 -7.84 -2.34 5.27
C ASN A 523 -6.77 -1.77 6.20
N GLY A 524 -7.20 -1.36 7.40
CA GLY A 524 -6.31 -0.83 8.44
C GLY A 524 -5.64 0.47 8.05
N MET A 525 -6.26 1.30 7.21
CA MET A 525 -5.74 2.63 6.83
C MET A 525 -6.41 3.78 7.60
N TYR A 526 -7.45 3.50 8.39
CA TYR A 526 -8.13 4.48 9.25
C TYR A 526 -7.23 4.96 10.37
N SER A 527 -7.34 6.24 10.74
CA SER A 527 -6.65 6.79 11.90
C SER A 527 -7.27 6.28 13.19
N SER A 528 -6.47 6.15 14.26
CA SER A 528 -7.00 5.82 15.59
C SER A 528 -8.03 6.83 16.06
N VAL A 529 -7.85 8.12 15.74
CA VAL A 529 -8.79 9.20 16.08
C VAL A 529 -10.20 8.92 15.56
N ILE A 530 -10.30 8.50 14.29
CA ILE A 530 -11.57 8.16 13.65
C ILE A 530 -12.20 6.91 14.25
N LEU A 531 -11.39 5.88 14.49
CA LEU A 531 -11.90 4.62 15.05
C LEU A 531 -12.42 4.82 16.46
N THR A 532 -11.66 5.53 17.30
CA THR A 532 -12.10 5.92 18.65
C THR A 532 -13.37 6.78 18.60
N GLN A 533 -13.48 7.70 17.63
CA GLN A 533 -14.70 8.50 17.45
C GLN A 533 -15.91 7.62 17.11
N LEU A 534 -15.75 6.63 16.23
CA LEU A 534 -16.83 5.72 15.82
C LEU A 534 -17.19 4.70 16.91
N GLU A 535 -16.22 4.29 17.74
CA GLU A 535 -16.45 3.42 18.89
C GLU A 535 -17.28 4.10 19.99
N HIS A 536 -17.10 5.42 20.18
CA HIS A 536 -17.72 6.17 21.26
C HIS A 536 -18.88 7.09 20.82
N SER A 537 -18.98 7.41 19.53
CA SER A 537 -19.95 8.37 18.99
C SER A 537 -20.12 8.20 17.47
N PHE A 538 -20.24 9.31 16.72
CA PHE A 538 -20.41 9.34 15.27
C PHE A 538 -19.58 10.44 14.62
N ILE A 539 -19.45 10.40 13.29
CA ILE A 539 -18.77 11.43 12.49
C ILE A 539 -19.81 12.41 12.01
N GLU A 540 -19.67 13.69 12.38
CA GLU A 540 -20.64 14.69 11.94
C GLU A 540 -20.57 14.91 10.42
N PRO A 541 -21.71 15.00 9.73
CA PRO A 541 -21.79 14.99 8.28
C PRO A 541 -21.52 16.36 7.61
N TYR A 542 -21.25 17.41 8.39
CA TYR A 542 -20.94 18.74 7.86
C TYR A 542 -19.47 18.86 7.44
N LEU A 543 -19.11 19.83 6.58
CA LEU A 543 -17.72 20.27 6.43
C LEU A 543 -17.38 21.40 7.41
N GLY A 544 -18.23 22.43 7.48
CA GLY A 544 -18.16 23.50 8.48
C GLY A 544 -19.54 23.87 9.02
N LYS A 545 -19.68 24.04 10.33
CA LYS A 545 -20.97 24.29 11.01
C LYS A 545 -20.81 25.25 12.19
N ILE A 546 -21.80 26.11 12.43
CA ILE A 546 -21.83 26.97 13.62
C ILE A 546 -22.55 26.24 14.77
N PHE A 547 -21.95 26.29 15.95
CA PHE A 547 -22.52 25.84 17.20
C PHE A 547 -22.80 27.03 18.11
N THR A 548 -23.99 27.05 18.71
CA THR A 548 -24.47 28.12 19.59
C THR A 548 -24.36 27.77 21.06
N GLU A 549 -23.98 26.54 21.39
CA GLU A 549 -23.78 26.10 22.77
C GLU A 549 -22.44 25.37 22.91
N ALA A 550 -21.47 26.04 23.51
CA ALA A 550 -20.17 25.50 23.86
C ALA A 550 -20.20 24.89 25.26
N ILE A 551 -19.84 23.62 25.37
CA ILE A 551 -19.74 22.88 26.63
C ILE A 551 -18.25 22.60 26.88
N PRO A 552 -17.63 23.28 27.85
CA PRO A 552 -16.22 23.05 28.16
C PRO A 552 -16.04 21.67 28.79
N VAL A 553 -15.03 20.94 28.33
CA VAL A 553 -14.65 19.63 28.89
C VAL A 553 -13.14 19.59 29.14
N SER A 554 -12.72 18.80 30.13
CA SER A 554 -11.32 18.67 30.51
C SER A 554 -10.53 17.75 29.57
N THR A 555 -11.18 16.74 29.01
CA THR A 555 -10.54 15.70 28.19
C THR A 555 -11.46 15.19 27.08
N GLN A 556 -10.87 14.56 26.07
CA GLN A 556 -11.58 13.83 25.01
C GLN A 556 -12.55 12.77 25.56
N ASN A 557 -12.13 12.01 26.58
CA ASN A 557 -12.97 10.96 27.18
C ASN A 557 -14.18 11.52 27.91
N GLU A 558 -14.04 12.69 28.54
CA GLU A 558 -15.17 13.39 29.14
C GLU A 558 -16.17 13.83 28.06
N ALA A 559 -15.69 14.35 26.93
CA ALA A 559 -16.55 14.67 25.78
C ALA A 559 -17.38 13.46 25.36
N TYR A 560 -16.74 12.29 25.17
CA TYR A 560 -17.43 11.05 24.80
C TYR A 560 -18.47 10.61 25.83
N ARG A 561 -18.11 10.68 27.12
CA ARG A 561 -19.02 10.31 28.21
C ARG A 561 -20.28 11.17 28.18
N ILE A 562 -20.15 12.48 28.00
CA ILE A 562 -21.30 13.40 28.00
C ILE A 562 -22.10 13.24 26.71
N MET A 563 -21.45 13.23 25.55
CA MET A 563 -22.10 13.05 24.24
C MET A 563 -22.94 11.78 24.17
N LYS A 564 -22.53 10.71 24.86
CA LYS A 564 -23.30 9.48 24.93
C LYS A 564 -24.67 9.71 25.59
N HIS A 565 -24.75 10.53 26.63
CA HIS A 565 -25.98 10.75 27.39
C HIS A 565 -26.86 11.83 26.76
N GLU A 566 -26.32 13.02 26.54
CA GLU A 566 -27.05 14.19 26.07
C GLU A 566 -26.24 14.89 24.99
N ARG A 567 -26.82 15.00 23.79
CA ARG A 567 -26.22 15.73 22.67
C ARG A 567 -27.31 16.31 21.80
N LEU A 568 -27.29 17.62 21.64
CA LEU A 568 -28.15 18.34 20.70
C LEU A 568 -27.35 18.83 19.49
N PRO A 569 -27.98 19.01 18.32
CA PRO A 569 -27.28 19.47 17.11
C PRO A 569 -26.55 20.81 17.26
N GLN A 570 -27.00 21.69 18.15
CA GLN A 570 -26.40 23.01 18.40
C GLN A 570 -25.25 23.00 19.43
N GLN A 571 -25.02 21.86 20.10
CA GLN A 571 -24.01 21.70 21.13
C GLN A 571 -22.66 21.28 20.56
N VAL A 572 -21.58 21.83 21.13
CA VAL A 572 -20.21 21.43 20.87
C VAL A 572 -19.45 21.27 22.18
N PHE A 573 -18.80 20.12 22.35
CA PHE A 573 -17.99 19.80 23.52
C PHE A 573 -16.55 20.16 23.21
N VAL A 574 -15.96 21.13 23.91
CA VAL A 574 -14.66 21.71 23.55
C VAL A 574 -13.62 21.43 24.64
N GLU A 575 -12.57 20.69 24.28
CA GLU A 575 -11.50 20.30 25.20
C GLU A 575 -10.62 21.49 25.56
N GLY A 576 -10.38 21.69 26.87
CA GLY A 576 -9.51 22.76 27.37
C GLY A 576 -10.08 24.17 27.20
N PHE A 577 -11.39 24.29 27.00
CA PHE A 577 -12.07 25.56 26.81
C PHE A 577 -12.45 26.23 28.14
N GLU A 578 -12.27 27.54 28.25
CA GLU A 578 -12.53 28.26 29.49
C GLU A 578 -14.03 28.38 29.78
N THR A 579 -14.43 27.99 31.01
CA THR A 579 -15.84 27.95 31.42
C THR A 579 -16.54 29.31 31.35
N GLU A 580 -15.88 30.39 31.78
CA GLU A 580 -16.48 31.74 31.76
C GLU A 580 -16.66 32.26 30.33
N THR A 581 -15.70 31.96 29.44
CA THR A 581 -15.80 32.28 28.02
C THR A 581 -16.94 31.49 27.36
N ALA A 582 -17.10 30.21 27.70
CA ALA A 582 -18.20 29.37 27.23
C ALA A 582 -19.58 29.91 27.69
N LYS A 583 -19.72 30.29 28.97
CA LYS A 583 -20.97 30.89 29.48
C LYS A 583 -21.33 32.16 28.71
N SER A 584 -20.37 33.07 28.54
CA SER A 584 -20.59 34.32 27.80
C SER A 584 -20.97 34.07 26.33
N LEU A 585 -20.30 33.13 25.66
CA LEU A 585 -20.66 32.73 24.30
C LEU A 585 -22.08 32.18 24.22
N ASN A 586 -22.45 31.29 25.14
CA ASN A 586 -23.76 30.64 25.16
C ASN A 586 -24.87 31.65 25.44
N GLU A 587 -24.67 32.57 26.38
CA GLU A 587 -25.64 33.63 26.70
C GLU A 587 -25.91 34.51 25.49
N ASN A 588 -24.86 34.91 24.76
CA ASN A 588 -24.99 35.69 23.54
C ASN A 588 -25.66 34.89 22.42
N ALA A 589 -25.28 33.63 22.22
CA ALA A 589 -25.77 32.82 21.12
C ALA A 589 -27.20 32.27 21.30
N ARG A 590 -27.79 32.36 22.50
CA ARG A 590 -29.20 31.99 22.75
C ARG A 590 -30.20 32.77 21.90
N SER A 591 -29.89 34.02 21.56
CA SER A 591 -30.77 34.87 20.75
C SER A 591 -30.49 34.77 19.25
N MET A 592 -29.48 33.99 18.84
CA MET A 592 -29.08 33.86 17.45
C MET A 592 -30.23 33.29 16.61
N ARG A 593 -30.58 34.00 15.54
CA ARG A 593 -31.60 33.58 14.56
C ARG A 593 -30.98 33.22 13.23
N GLU A 594 -29.84 33.82 12.91
CA GLU A 594 -29.19 33.66 11.64
C GLU A 594 -27.72 33.29 11.78
N GLY A 595 -27.30 32.30 10.99
CA GLY A 595 -25.92 31.90 10.83
C GLY A 595 -25.73 31.23 9.48
N ARG A 596 -24.62 31.52 8.80
CA ARG A 596 -24.31 30.96 7.49
C ARG A 596 -22.82 30.66 7.37
N VAL A 597 -22.49 29.54 6.75
CA VAL A 597 -21.12 29.12 6.44
C VAL A 597 -21.07 28.78 4.96
N ASN A 598 -20.24 29.48 4.20
CA ASN A 598 -20.02 29.19 2.78
C ASN A 598 -18.54 28.93 2.53
N LEU A 599 -18.20 27.80 1.91
CA LEU A 599 -16.83 27.55 1.45
C LEU A 599 -16.55 28.42 0.22
N VAL A 600 -15.62 29.37 0.34
CA VAL A 600 -15.28 30.31 -0.74
C VAL A 600 -13.99 29.96 -1.45
N TYR A 601 -13.11 29.22 -0.77
CA TYR A 601 -11.88 28.71 -1.34
C TYR A 601 -11.54 27.36 -0.74
N ASN A 602 -11.06 26.44 -1.58
CA ASN A 602 -10.50 25.21 -1.10
C ASN A 602 -9.41 24.63 -2.01
N SER A 603 -8.43 24.02 -1.35
CA SER A 603 -7.37 23.19 -1.92
C SER A 603 -7.15 21.99 -0.97
N PHE A 604 -6.10 21.19 -1.19
CA PHE A 604 -5.81 20.04 -0.33
C PHE A 604 -5.39 20.44 1.09
N ASN A 605 -4.64 21.54 1.24
CA ASN A 605 -4.09 21.96 2.53
C ASN A 605 -4.76 23.22 3.11
N ARG A 606 -5.76 23.78 2.44
CA ARG A 606 -6.36 25.06 2.80
C ARG A 606 -7.85 25.09 2.51
N LEU A 607 -8.64 25.47 3.52
CA LEU A 607 -10.08 25.72 3.42
C LEU A 607 -10.36 27.15 3.90
N GLN A 608 -11.13 27.92 3.15
CA GLN A 608 -11.60 29.23 3.60
C GLN A 608 -13.13 29.29 3.55
N PHE A 609 -13.71 29.69 4.66
CA PHE A 609 -15.13 29.85 4.86
C PHE A 609 -15.46 31.33 5.01
N LYS A 610 -16.41 31.83 4.23
CA LYS A 610 -17.12 33.06 4.55
C LYS A 610 -18.23 32.70 5.54
N VAL A 611 -18.09 33.18 6.76
CA VAL A 611 -18.98 32.88 7.87
C VAL A 611 -19.71 34.14 8.28
N TYR A 612 -21.02 34.04 8.45
CA TYR A 612 -21.84 35.07 9.09
C TYR A 612 -22.46 34.46 10.34
N SER A 613 -22.28 35.12 11.48
CA SER A 613 -22.91 34.75 12.74
C SER A 613 -23.49 36.00 13.37
N GLU A 614 -24.76 36.01 13.74
CA GLU A 614 -25.37 37.19 14.37
C GLU A 614 -24.65 37.60 15.67
N THR A 615 -24.24 36.60 16.45
CA THR A 615 -23.53 36.75 17.72
C THR A 615 -22.21 35.98 17.70
N PRO A 616 -21.29 36.26 18.63
CA PRO A 616 -20.12 35.39 18.82
C PRO A 616 -20.54 33.93 19.02
N ALA A 617 -19.85 33.00 18.35
CA ALA A 617 -20.21 31.58 18.32
C ALA A 617 -18.96 30.71 18.06
N ILE A 618 -19.15 29.40 17.91
CA ILE A 618 -18.08 28.46 17.54
C ILE A 618 -18.32 27.93 16.13
N LEU A 619 -17.30 27.99 15.27
CA LEU A 619 -17.26 27.26 14.01
C LEU A 619 -16.55 25.93 14.22
N GLY A 620 -17.22 24.82 13.92
CA GLY A 620 -16.61 23.49 13.85
C GLY A 620 -16.19 23.09 12.44
N LEU A 621 -15.12 22.31 12.33
CA LEU A 621 -14.65 21.63 11.12
C LEU A 621 -14.55 20.13 11.40
N SER A 622 -15.24 19.30 10.61
CA SER A 622 -15.42 17.86 10.87
C SER A 622 -14.21 16.98 10.57
N TYR A 623 -13.13 17.54 10.03
CA TYR A 623 -11.91 16.77 9.78
C TYR A 623 -11.27 16.28 11.08
N PRO A 624 -10.56 15.13 11.05
CA PRO A 624 -9.98 14.54 12.25
C PRO A 624 -8.95 15.45 12.91
N PHE A 625 -9.09 15.67 14.21
CA PHE A 625 -8.20 16.48 15.02
C PHE A 625 -6.86 15.78 15.20
N THR A 626 -5.90 16.17 14.38
CA THR A 626 -4.52 15.66 14.40
C THR A 626 -3.53 16.61 15.10
N GLY A 627 -3.99 17.81 15.49
CA GLY A 627 -3.13 18.89 16.00
C GLY A 627 -2.30 19.59 14.93
N GLN A 628 -2.53 19.28 13.66
CA GLN A 628 -1.79 19.80 12.51
C GLN A 628 -2.54 20.92 11.77
N TRP A 629 -3.79 21.19 12.14
CA TRP A 629 -4.59 22.27 11.55
C TRP A 629 -4.42 23.56 12.34
N GLU A 630 -4.10 24.63 11.63
CA GLU A 630 -4.04 26.01 12.14
C GLU A 630 -5.22 26.81 11.58
N ALA A 631 -5.69 27.82 12.32
CA ALA A 631 -6.80 28.66 11.88
C ALA A 631 -6.52 30.17 11.98
N TRP A 632 -7.17 30.93 11.09
CA TRP A 632 -7.21 32.38 11.09
C TRP A 632 -8.65 32.86 10.99
N VAL A 633 -9.01 33.86 11.79
CA VAL A 633 -10.31 34.54 11.72
C VAL A 633 -10.04 35.99 11.35
N SER A 634 -10.49 36.38 10.15
CA SER A 634 -10.29 37.73 9.60
C SER A 634 -8.81 38.17 9.64
N ASN A 635 -7.93 37.30 9.13
CA ASN A 635 -6.46 37.45 9.07
C ASN A 635 -5.72 37.44 10.42
N LYS A 636 -6.39 37.23 11.55
CA LYS A 636 -5.76 37.04 12.85
C LYS A 636 -5.69 35.56 13.16
N GLN A 637 -4.52 35.07 13.57
CA GLN A 637 -4.38 33.68 13.99
C GLN A 637 -5.29 33.41 15.19
N ALA A 638 -6.02 32.30 15.15
CA ALA A 638 -6.97 31.88 16.16
C ALA A 638 -6.57 30.53 16.74
N ALA A 639 -6.90 30.31 18.01
CA ALA A 639 -6.71 29.02 18.65
C ALA A 639 -7.64 27.97 18.03
N VAL A 640 -7.11 26.77 17.78
CA VAL A 640 -7.86 25.62 17.29
C VAL A 640 -8.02 24.63 18.43
N TYR A 641 -9.26 24.35 18.81
CA TYR A 641 -9.60 23.44 19.89
C TYR A 641 -10.03 22.09 19.33
N ARG A 642 -9.78 21.00 20.08
CA ARG A 642 -10.43 19.72 19.82
C ARG A 642 -11.88 19.82 20.28
N SER A 643 -12.80 19.39 19.43
CA SER A 643 -14.23 19.38 19.73
C SER A 643 -14.90 18.08 19.37
N ASN A 644 -16.01 17.75 20.05
CA ASN A 644 -16.84 16.57 19.80
C ASN A 644 -16.03 15.27 19.68
N GLY A 645 -14.97 15.15 20.47
CA GLY A 645 -14.04 14.01 20.45
C GLY A 645 -12.98 14.07 19.35
N ALA A 646 -13.34 14.38 18.11
CA ALA A 646 -12.43 14.27 16.96
C ALA A 646 -12.46 15.43 15.96
N ALA A 647 -13.32 16.43 16.12
CA ALA A 647 -13.43 17.58 15.22
C ALA A 647 -12.57 18.77 15.69
N HIS A 648 -12.48 19.82 14.88
CA HIS A 648 -11.85 21.09 15.23
C HIS A 648 -12.90 22.14 15.56
N ALA A 649 -12.58 23.07 16.46
CA ALA A 649 -13.42 24.21 16.80
C ALA A 649 -12.60 25.51 16.86
N VAL A 650 -13.18 26.61 16.39
CA VAL A 650 -12.60 27.96 16.43
C VAL A 650 -13.67 28.97 16.84
N ILE A 651 -13.33 29.91 17.72
CA ILE A 651 -14.23 31.01 18.10
C ILE A 651 -14.34 32.00 16.94
N ILE A 652 -15.57 32.40 16.61
CA ILE A 652 -15.86 33.44 15.62
C ILE A 652 -16.58 34.62 16.27
N PRO A 653 -16.27 35.87 15.90
CA PRO A 653 -17.02 37.03 16.36
C PRO A 653 -18.40 37.11 15.66
N GLY A 654 -19.29 37.94 16.20
CA GLY A 654 -20.50 38.33 15.50
C GLY A 654 -20.20 39.16 14.25
N GLY A 655 -21.09 39.12 13.27
CA GLY A 655 -20.94 39.71 11.94
C GLY A 655 -20.35 38.75 10.89
N GLU A 656 -19.82 39.32 9.81
CA GLU A 656 -19.10 38.55 8.79
C GLU A 656 -17.64 38.33 9.19
N SER A 657 -17.16 37.10 9.02
CA SER A 657 -15.77 36.71 9.20
C SER A 657 -15.29 35.84 8.04
N LEU A 658 -14.03 35.98 7.68
CA LEU A 658 -13.34 35.02 6.82
C LEU A 658 -12.54 34.08 7.71
N VAL A 659 -12.97 32.83 7.80
CA VAL A 659 -12.30 31.81 8.62
C VAL A 659 -11.50 30.90 7.70
N GLU A 660 -10.20 30.81 7.94
CA GLU A 660 -9.28 30.01 7.14
C GLU A 660 -8.65 28.92 7.98
N PHE A 661 -8.68 27.68 7.51
CA PHE A 661 -7.95 26.55 8.06
C PHE A 661 -6.80 26.16 7.13
N ARG A 662 -5.60 25.97 7.68
CA ARG A 662 -4.42 25.45 6.97
C ARG A 662 -3.90 24.19 7.63
N TYR A 663 -3.59 23.18 6.83
CA TYR A 663 -2.92 21.97 7.30
C TYR A 663 -1.41 22.14 7.21
N TRP A 664 -0.72 21.93 8.34
CA TRP A 664 0.72 21.98 8.45
C TRP A 664 1.27 20.63 8.91
N SER A 665 2.47 20.24 8.49
CA SER A 665 3.16 19.10 9.09
C SER A 665 4.63 19.44 9.33
N SER A 666 5.01 19.48 10.61
CA SER A 666 6.40 19.63 11.03
C SER A 666 7.27 18.48 10.51
N ALA A 667 6.73 17.27 10.45
CA ALA A 667 7.46 16.11 9.94
C ALA A 667 7.75 16.22 8.45
N ALA A 668 6.77 16.67 7.65
CA ALA A 668 6.96 16.93 6.22
C ALA A 668 7.97 18.06 5.97
N PHE A 669 7.87 19.16 6.74
CA PHE A 669 8.82 20.27 6.67
C PHE A 669 10.27 19.81 6.92
N TRP A 670 10.53 19.16 8.05
CA TRP A 670 11.88 18.67 8.36
C TRP A 670 12.34 17.57 7.39
N GLY A 671 11.43 16.72 6.92
CA GLY A 671 11.70 15.74 5.87
C GLY A 671 12.25 16.37 4.59
N ILE A 672 11.58 17.42 4.09
CA ILE A 672 12.01 18.17 2.90
C ILE A 672 13.33 18.89 3.14
N VAL A 673 13.50 19.55 4.28
CA VAL A 673 14.74 20.25 4.64
C VAL A 673 15.93 19.28 4.69
N ILE A 674 15.82 18.15 5.39
CA ILE A 674 16.89 17.15 5.49
C ILE A 674 17.21 16.56 4.11
N SER A 675 16.20 16.27 3.30
CA SER A 675 16.38 15.76 1.94
C SER A 675 17.15 16.76 1.07
N CYS A 676 16.77 18.05 1.09
CA CYS A 676 17.43 19.09 0.30
C CYS A 676 18.86 19.39 0.79
N ILE A 677 19.10 19.42 2.10
CA ILE A 677 20.46 19.55 2.66
C ILE A 677 21.32 18.37 2.21
N THR A 678 20.79 17.14 2.30
CA THR A 678 21.50 15.94 1.86
C THR A 678 21.82 15.99 0.37
N PHE A 679 20.86 16.41 -0.46
CA PHE A 679 21.08 16.65 -1.89
C PHE A 679 22.21 17.66 -2.14
N ILE A 680 22.20 18.79 -1.42
CA ILE A 680 23.25 19.82 -1.51
C ILE A 680 24.61 19.24 -1.13
N LEU A 681 24.70 18.52 0.00
CA LEU A 681 25.97 17.93 0.45
C LEU A 681 26.53 16.92 -0.55
N ILE A 682 25.68 16.07 -1.12
CA ILE A 682 26.05 15.10 -2.16
C ILE A 682 26.50 15.84 -3.43
N GLY A 683 25.74 16.82 -3.90
CA GLY A 683 26.02 17.57 -5.13
C GLY A 683 27.25 18.47 -5.02
N LEU A 684 27.48 19.11 -3.87
CA LEU A 684 28.70 19.84 -3.58
C LEU A 684 29.89 18.90 -3.53
N SER A 685 29.80 17.78 -2.81
CA SER A 685 30.87 16.78 -2.78
C SER A 685 31.19 16.27 -4.19
N ALA A 686 30.17 16.01 -5.01
CA ALA A 686 30.36 15.61 -6.41
C ALA A 686 31.06 16.71 -7.22
N SER A 687 30.62 17.95 -7.10
CA SER A 687 31.20 19.10 -7.82
C SER A 687 32.66 19.31 -7.42
N LEU A 688 32.97 19.19 -6.13
CA LEU A 688 34.34 19.35 -5.60
C LEU A 688 35.28 18.23 -6.07
N LEU A 689 34.79 17.00 -6.19
CA LEU A 689 35.60 15.81 -6.51
C LEU A 689 35.75 15.54 -8.02
N TYR A 690 34.78 15.99 -8.84
CA TYR A 690 34.70 15.59 -10.25
C TYR A 690 34.84 16.71 -11.25
N LEU A 691 34.64 17.96 -10.86
CA LEU A 691 34.71 19.11 -11.74
C LEU A 691 35.91 19.99 -11.37
N ASN A 692 36.45 20.71 -12.35
CA ASN A 692 37.59 21.60 -12.18
C ASN A 692 37.25 23.02 -12.66
N GLY A 693 37.99 24.01 -12.16
CA GLY A 693 37.89 25.42 -12.60
C GLY A 693 36.47 26.00 -12.46
N LEU A 694 36.01 26.70 -13.51
CA LEU A 694 34.70 27.36 -13.52
C LEU A 694 33.53 26.39 -13.40
N GLN A 695 33.61 25.21 -14.03
CA GLN A 695 32.54 24.20 -14.02
C GLN A 695 32.19 23.74 -12.59
N LYS A 696 33.20 23.61 -11.73
CA LYS A 696 33.03 23.29 -10.32
C LYS A 696 32.23 24.35 -9.57
N ILE A 697 32.56 25.61 -9.79
CA ILE A 697 31.87 26.75 -9.15
C ILE A 697 30.44 26.84 -9.66
N THR A 698 30.24 26.76 -10.99
CA THR A 698 28.92 26.78 -11.61
C THR A 698 28.04 25.64 -11.11
N ALA A 699 28.55 24.40 -11.07
CA ALA A 699 27.81 23.26 -10.58
C ALA A 699 27.44 23.40 -9.09
N ALA A 700 28.37 23.90 -8.26
CA ALA A 700 28.10 24.15 -6.85
C ALA A 700 27.00 25.19 -6.64
N ILE A 701 27.02 26.29 -7.40
CA ILE A 701 25.97 27.32 -7.38
C ILE A 701 24.64 26.73 -7.84
N VAL A 702 24.62 25.96 -8.93
CA VAL A 702 23.39 25.31 -9.43
C VAL A 702 22.82 24.36 -8.39
N VAL A 703 23.64 23.53 -7.74
CA VAL A 703 23.20 22.61 -6.68
C VAL A 703 22.58 23.37 -5.50
N LEU A 704 23.19 24.48 -5.09
CA LEU A 704 22.65 25.32 -4.01
C LEU A 704 21.32 25.97 -4.41
N ILE A 705 21.23 26.54 -5.61
CA ILE A 705 20.01 27.15 -6.15
C ILE A 705 18.90 26.10 -6.23
N VAL A 706 19.18 24.91 -6.76
CA VAL A 706 18.19 23.83 -6.86
C VAL A 706 17.76 23.36 -5.48
N GLY A 707 18.68 23.13 -4.54
CA GLY A 707 18.35 22.63 -3.21
C GLY A 707 17.55 23.63 -2.38
N VAL A 708 17.99 24.89 -2.30
CA VAL A 708 17.29 25.95 -1.56
C VAL A 708 16.00 26.35 -2.28
N GLY A 709 16.07 26.52 -3.60
CA GLY A 709 14.92 26.86 -4.43
C GLY A 709 13.83 25.80 -4.35
N SER A 710 14.16 24.51 -4.27
CA SER A 710 13.18 23.43 -4.08
C SER A 710 12.41 23.58 -2.77
N VAL A 711 13.06 23.91 -1.66
CA VAL A 711 12.38 24.15 -0.36
C VAL A 711 11.45 25.34 -0.46
N ILE A 712 11.91 26.44 -1.06
CA ILE A 712 11.11 27.67 -1.21
C ILE A 712 9.90 27.42 -2.12
N LEU A 713 10.11 26.80 -3.28
CA LEU A 713 9.03 26.46 -4.22
C LEU A 713 8.02 25.49 -3.60
N TRP A 714 8.51 24.46 -2.90
CA TRP A 714 7.65 23.53 -2.17
C TRP A 714 6.82 24.26 -1.11
N HIS A 715 7.45 25.08 -0.26
CA HIS A 715 6.75 25.81 0.80
C HIS A 715 5.71 26.79 0.24
N HIS A 716 6.06 27.53 -0.82
CA HIS A 716 5.13 28.43 -1.51
C HIS A 716 3.95 27.65 -2.10
N SER A 717 4.20 26.47 -2.67
CA SER A 717 3.15 25.64 -3.28
C SER A 717 2.14 25.10 -2.26
N LEU A 718 2.43 25.08 -0.96
CA LEU A 718 1.51 24.48 0.04
C LEU A 718 0.12 25.10 0.05
N TYR A 719 0.03 26.42 -0.18
CA TYR A 719 -1.20 27.20 0.00
C TYR A 719 -1.56 28.08 -1.21
N SER A 720 -0.80 28.01 -2.30
CA SER A 720 -0.98 28.80 -3.52
C SER A 720 -1.66 28.04 -4.67
N GLY A 721 -2.23 26.86 -4.39
CA GLY A 721 -2.96 26.08 -5.38
C GLY A 721 -4.23 26.77 -5.92
N ASP A 722 -4.77 26.24 -7.00
CA ASP A 722 -6.04 26.67 -7.56
C ASP A 722 -7.19 26.44 -6.55
N ASN A 723 -8.16 27.35 -6.55
CA ASN A 723 -9.44 27.09 -5.91
C ASN A 723 -10.16 25.98 -6.68
N LEU A 724 -10.37 24.83 -6.03
CA LEU A 724 -11.08 23.71 -6.65
C LEU A 724 -12.58 24.01 -6.85
N GLY A 725 -13.10 25.03 -6.15
CA GLY A 725 -14.47 25.52 -6.30
C GLY A 725 -15.50 24.51 -5.77
N THR A 726 -15.17 23.82 -4.69
CA THR A 726 -16.10 22.89 -4.04
C THR A 726 -17.29 23.67 -3.49
N LYS A 727 -18.49 23.24 -3.87
CA LYS A 727 -19.73 23.84 -3.37
C LYS A 727 -20.03 23.29 -1.99
N PHE A 728 -19.97 24.15 -0.98
CA PHE A 728 -20.44 23.84 0.36
C PHE A 728 -21.09 25.07 0.98
N SER A 729 -22.29 24.88 1.51
CA SER A 729 -23.03 25.88 2.27
C SER A 729 -23.76 25.21 3.42
N TRP A 730 -23.73 25.84 4.59
CA TRP A 730 -24.51 25.45 5.75
C TRP A 730 -25.21 26.69 6.31
N SER A 731 -26.44 26.52 6.79
CA SER A 731 -27.22 27.59 7.42
C SER A 731 -27.74 27.13 8.77
N TYR A 732 -27.69 28.03 9.74
CA TYR A 732 -28.24 27.80 11.06
C TYR A 732 -29.76 27.82 11.01
N THR A 733 -30.36 26.78 11.59
CA THR A 733 -31.79 26.71 11.83
C THR A 733 -31.99 26.80 13.34
N PRO A 734 -32.61 27.88 13.86
CA PRO A 734 -32.89 28.00 15.27
C PRO A 734 -33.76 26.83 15.74
N PRO A 735 -33.51 26.25 16.92
CA PRO A 735 -34.45 25.32 17.53
C PRO A 735 -35.79 26.04 17.70
N ALA A 736 -36.86 25.53 17.08
CA ALA A 736 -38.17 26.17 17.23
C ALA A 736 -38.62 26.04 18.71
N PRO A 737 -39.17 27.08 19.35
CA PRO A 737 -39.56 27.04 20.77
C PRO A 737 -40.55 25.92 21.13
N ALA A 738 -41.29 25.39 20.15
CA ALA A 738 -42.27 24.31 20.29
C ALA A 738 -41.78 22.95 19.74
N GLN A 739 -40.59 22.88 19.13
CA GLN A 739 -40.10 21.66 18.50
C GLN A 739 -39.36 20.82 19.54
N LYS A 740 -39.91 19.65 19.88
CA LYS A 740 -39.22 18.68 20.73
C LYS A 740 -37.87 18.31 20.07
N PRO A 741 -36.81 18.08 20.86
CA PRO A 741 -35.50 17.71 20.31
C PRO A 741 -35.56 16.33 19.67
N ASN A 742 -34.77 16.10 18.61
CA ASN A 742 -34.53 14.75 18.11
C ASN A 742 -33.72 13.96 19.14
N LEU A 743 -34.39 13.08 19.88
CA LEU A 743 -33.82 12.25 20.94
C LEU A 743 -32.85 11.20 20.40
N ALA A 744 -32.94 10.83 19.12
CA ALA A 744 -32.03 9.86 18.51
C ALA A 744 -30.68 10.45 18.11
N TYR A 745 -30.58 11.77 17.92
CA TYR A 745 -29.36 12.41 17.42
C TYR A 745 -28.13 12.05 18.27
N GLY A 746 -27.12 11.45 17.63
CA GLY A 746 -25.87 11.05 18.26
C GLY A 746 -25.95 9.90 19.25
N LYS A 747 -27.06 9.18 19.29
CA LYS A 747 -27.25 8.01 20.17
C LYS A 747 -26.52 6.78 19.65
N THR A 748 -26.42 5.76 20.49
CA THR A 748 -25.76 4.51 20.10
C THR A 748 -26.69 3.72 19.18
N ALA A 749 -26.19 3.34 18.01
CA ALA A 749 -26.88 2.45 17.08
C ALA A 749 -26.10 1.13 16.96
N SER A 750 -26.80 0.01 16.76
CA SER A 750 -26.22 -1.29 16.44
C SER A 750 -27.01 -1.96 15.32
N ALA A 751 -26.36 -2.82 14.52
CA ALA A 751 -26.99 -3.49 13.37
C ALA A 751 -26.78 -5.01 13.44
N PHE A 752 -27.78 -5.78 12.99
CA PHE A 752 -27.77 -7.23 13.01
C PHE A 752 -28.31 -7.86 11.70
N PRO A 753 -27.74 -8.98 11.23
CA PRO A 753 -26.48 -9.56 11.71
C PRO A 753 -25.36 -8.52 11.58
N MET A 754 -24.47 -8.46 12.58
CA MET A 754 -23.36 -7.50 12.55
C MET A 754 -22.66 -7.67 11.20
N PRO A 755 -22.58 -6.63 10.35
CA PRO A 755 -21.84 -6.74 9.11
C PRO A 755 -20.44 -7.15 9.51
N ASN A 756 -20.07 -8.38 9.13
CA ASN A 756 -18.99 -9.18 9.71
C ASN A 756 -17.77 -8.27 9.99
N LEU A 757 -17.65 -7.79 11.24
CA LEU A 757 -16.75 -6.68 11.62
C LEU A 757 -15.30 -7.14 11.74
N ASN A 758 -15.05 -8.42 11.44
CA ASN A 758 -13.71 -8.93 11.26
C ASN A 758 -13.00 -8.09 10.21
N VAL A 759 -11.88 -7.49 10.63
CA VAL A 759 -10.93 -6.72 9.81
C VAL A 759 -10.56 -7.45 8.49
N PHE A 760 -10.76 -8.77 8.43
CA PHE A 760 -10.61 -9.62 7.25
C PHE A 760 -11.77 -9.56 6.24
N ALA A 761 -13.01 -9.43 6.69
CA ALA A 761 -14.17 -9.27 5.82
C ALA A 761 -14.11 -7.97 5.02
N GLY A 762 -13.56 -6.89 5.59
CA GLY A 762 -13.25 -5.65 4.85
C GLY A 762 -12.38 -5.85 3.59
N ALA A 763 -11.62 -6.97 3.50
CA ALA A 763 -10.82 -7.32 2.32
C ALA A 763 -11.68 -7.83 1.15
N LEU A 764 -12.81 -8.48 1.45
CA LEU A 764 -13.80 -8.89 0.46
C LEU A 764 -14.84 -7.80 0.18
N TYR A 765 -14.95 -6.79 1.06
CA TYR A 765 -16.03 -5.80 1.05
C TYR A 765 -15.60 -4.36 0.69
N GLY A 766 -14.41 -4.14 0.14
CA GLY A 766 -14.12 -2.94 -0.67
C GLY A 766 -14.21 -1.58 0.06
N GLY A 767 -13.71 -1.47 1.30
CA GLY A 767 -13.49 -0.18 1.97
C GLY A 767 -14.73 0.68 2.23
N THR A 768 -15.93 0.09 2.27
CA THR A 768 -17.20 0.77 2.58
C THR A 768 -17.45 0.96 4.08
N PHE A 769 -16.45 0.79 4.95
CA PHE A 769 -16.61 0.89 6.41
C PHE A 769 -17.34 2.18 6.84
N HIS A 770 -17.07 3.30 6.15
CA HIS A 770 -17.75 4.56 6.40
C HIS A 770 -19.23 4.58 5.99
N ARG A 771 -19.68 3.75 5.03
CA ARG A 771 -21.09 3.65 4.60
C ARG A 771 -21.87 2.64 5.42
N THR A 772 -21.19 1.63 5.94
CA THR A 772 -21.79 0.53 6.68
C THR A 772 -21.76 0.74 8.20
N HIS A 773 -21.34 1.90 8.69
CA HIS A 773 -21.32 2.18 10.13
C HIS A 773 -22.71 2.62 10.61
N CYS A 774 -23.27 1.92 11.59
CA CYS A 774 -24.64 2.11 12.07
C CYS A 774 -24.90 3.50 12.66
N SER A 775 -23.88 4.18 13.18
CA SER A 775 -24.07 5.54 13.76
C SER A 775 -24.55 6.59 12.75
N LYS A 776 -24.49 6.29 11.45
CA LYS A 776 -25.04 7.14 10.39
C LYS A 776 -26.56 7.24 10.36
N VAL A 777 -27.27 6.32 11.01
CA VAL A 777 -28.74 6.41 11.11
C VAL A 777 -29.21 7.50 12.08
N VAL A 778 -28.28 8.16 12.77
CA VAL A 778 -28.57 9.15 13.82
C VAL A 778 -27.57 10.31 13.81
N ASP A 779 -26.94 10.58 12.66
CA ASP A 779 -25.89 11.60 12.55
C ASP A 779 -26.43 12.99 12.14
N GLY A 780 -27.73 13.07 11.84
CA GLY A 780 -28.43 14.28 11.41
C GLY A 780 -28.39 14.54 9.90
N ASP A 781 -27.80 13.66 9.08
CA ASP A 781 -27.80 13.77 7.62
C ASP A 781 -28.86 12.89 6.97
N ARG A 782 -29.95 13.55 6.57
CA ARG A 782 -31.08 12.97 5.84
C ARG A 782 -30.77 12.54 4.41
N SER A 783 -29.51 12.59 3.96
CA SER A 783 -29.11 12.35 2.57
C SER A 783 -27.97 11.35 2.38
N SER A 784 -27.30 10.88 3.44
CA SER A 784 -26.17 9.95 3.31
C SER A 784 -25.98 8.98 4.47
N GLY A 785 -26.93 8.07 4.67
CA GLY A 785 -26.88 7.21 5.85
C GLY A 785 -26.21 5.84 5.68
N PHE A 786 -26.76 4.90 6.45
CA PHE A 786 -26.30 3.54 6.65
C PHE A 786 -26.79 2.61 5.55
N GLU A 787 -25.86 1.81 5.01
CA GLU A 787 -26.14 0.78 4.02
C GLU A 787 -25.80 -0.61 4.57
N MET A 788 -26.75 -1.54 4.52
CA MET A 788 -26.51 -2.97 4.82
C MET A 788 -26.81 -3.84 3.61
N LYS A 789 -25.81 -4.65 3.21
CA LYS A 789 -25.91 -5.58 2.08
C LYS A 789 -26.92 -6.71 2.35
N LEU A 790 -27.32 -7.38 1.27
CA LEU A 790 -28.30 -8.47 1.23
C LEU A 790 -28.06 -9.55 2.30
N VAL A 791 -28.92 -9.59 3.32
CA VAL A 791 -28.93 -10.58 4.42
C VAL A 791 -30.37 -10.92 4.82
N ASP A 792 -30.54 -11.98 5.60
CA ASP A 792 -31.86 -12.37 6.13
C ASP A 792 -32.25 -11.51 7.34
N ASN A 793 -33.44 -10.89 7.24
CA ASN A 793 -34.09 -10.09 8.25
C ASN A 793 -33.17 -9.04 8.91
N PRO A 794 -32.51 -8.17 8.12
CA PRO A 794 -31.62 -7.15 8.64
C PRO A 794 -32.35 -6.21 9.60
N PHE A 795 -31.72 -5.82 10.72
CA PHE A 795 -32.26 -4.79 11.61
C PHE A 795 -31.21 -3.87 12.22
N VAL A 796 -31.65 -2.67 12.59
CA VAL A 796 -30.89 -1.68 13.37
C VAL A 796 -31.62 -1.42 14.69
N ILE A 797 -30.88 -1.31 15.78
CA ILE A 797 -31.37 -0.90 17.10
C ILE A 797 -30.71 0.43 17.47
N ILE A 798 -31.52 1.40 17.92
CA ILE A 798 -31.08 2.68 18.48
C ILE A 798 -31.37 2.65 19.99
N ASP A 799 -30.36 2.88 20.84
CA ASP A 799 -30.50 3.03 22.30
C ASP A 799 -30.51 4.52 22.67
N LEU A 800 -31.65 5.03 23.14
CA LEU A 800 -31.80 6.40 23.64
C LEU A 800 -31.03 6.65 24.95
N ASN A 801 -30.44 5.59 25.52
CA ASN A 801 -29.74 5.43 26.82
C ASN A 801 -30.64 5.40 28.04
N GLN A 802 -31.78 6.07 27.98
CA GLN A 802 -32.77 6.08 29.05
C GLN A 802 -34.17 5.92 28.48
N THR A 803 -35.11 5.59 29.35
CA THR A 803 -36.51 5.45 28.98
C THR A 803 -37.12 6.83 28.75
N GLU A 804 -37.51 7.10 27.51
CA GLU A 804 -38.06 8.37 27.06
C GLU A 804 -39.55 8.25 26.69
N LYS A 805 -40.23 9.39 26.72
CA LYS A 805 -41.60 9.52 26.18
C LYS A 805 -41.52 10.07 24.76
N ILE A 806 -41.95 9.28 23.80
CA ILE A 806 -41.88 9.60 22.37
C ILE A 806 -43.29 9.79 21.79
N ASN A 807 -43.45 10.77 20.92
CA ASN A 807 -44.69 11.06 20.19
C ASN A 807 -44.64 10.65 18.72
N SER A 808 -43.44 10.60 18.13
CA SER A 808 -43.28 10.30 16.72
C SER A 808 -41.88 9.78 16.39
N ILE A 809 -41.82 9.01 15.31
CA ILE A 809 -40.58 8.53 14.70
C ILE A 809 -40.63 8.87 13.22
N ILE A 810 -39.51 9.39 12.69
CA ILE A 810 -39.37 9.73 11.27
C ILE A 810 -38.23 8.91 10.69
N LEU A 811 -38.51 8.19 9.61
CA LEU A 811 -37.53 7.36 8.91
C LEU A 811 -37.24 7.95 7.52
N PHE A 812 -35.96 8.16 7.24
CA PHE A 812 -35.47 8.53 5.92
C PHE A 812 -34.84 7.29 5.28
N GLU A 813 -35.43 6.77 4.21
CA GLU A 813 -34.89 5.63 3.46
C GLU A 813 -33.88 6.12 2.39
N SER A 814 -32.79 5.38 2.17
CA SER A 814 -31.76 5.81 1.22
C SER A 814 -32.19 5.69 -0.24
N MET A 815 -31.94 6.74 -1.02
CA MET A 815 -32.36 6.83 -2.44
C MET A 815 -31.25 6.49 -3.46
N LYS A 816 -30.05 6.07 -3.02
CA LYS A 816 -28.85 6.06 -3.87
C LYS A 816 -28.64 4.82 -4.74
N GLU A 817 -29.36 3.73 -4.51
CA GLU A 817 -29.34 2.55 -5.41
C GLU A 817 -30.77 2.05 -5.68
N PRO A 818 -31.05 1.52 -6.90
CA PRO A 818 -32.39 1.02 -7.27
C PRO A 818 -32.83 -0.24 -6.51
N SER A 819 -32.00 -0.77 -5.59
CA SER A 819 -32.40 -1.73 -4.56
C SER A 819 -32.78 -0.98 -3.27
N SER A 820 -33.94 -0.31 -3.28
CA SER A 820 -34.65 0.07 -2.04
C SER A 820 -34.79 -1.15 -1.13
N SER A 821 -34.99 -0.95 0.18
CA SER A 821 -35.14 -2.06 1.14
C SER A 821 -36.17 -3.06 0.60
N SER A 822 -35.71 -4.25 0.20
CA SER A 822 -36.52 -5.17 -0.62
C SER A 822 -37.62 -5.87 0.18
N GLY A 823 -37.76 -5.55 1.47
CA GLY A 823 -38.75 -6.08 2.40
C GLY A 823 -39.59 -4.98 3.07
N GLN A 824 -40.69 -5.38 3.72
CA GLN A 824 -41.46 -4.48 4.56
C GLN A 824 -40.62 -4.07 5.78
N LEU A 825 -40.61 -2.78 6.13
CA LEU A 825 -39.95 -2.32 7.34
C LEU A 825 -40.89 -2.46 8.53
N GLU A 826 -40.46 -3.20 9.53
CA GLU A 826 -41.10 -3.34 10.83
C GLU A 826 -40.41 -2.41 11.84
N LEU A 827 -41.21 -1.55 12.48
CA LEU A 827 -40.76 -0.69 13.56
C LEU A 827 -41.28 -1.24 14.89
N SER A 828 -40.36 -1.47 15.81
CA SER A 828 -40.64 -2.01 17.14
C SER A 828 -39.93 -1.18 18.20
N ILE A 829 -40.56 -1.03 19.37
CA ILE A 829 -39.99 -0.31 20.52
C ILE A 829 -39.85 -1.22 21.73
N SER A 830 -38.88 -0.94 22.59
CA SER A 830 -38.64 -1.68 23.84
C SER A 830 -38.12 -0.75 24.95
N GLN A 831 -38.32 -1.13 26.21
CA GLN A 831 -37.71 -0.47 27.37
C GLN A 831 -36.47 -1.21 27.88
N ASP A 832 -36.35 -2.51 27.58
CA ASP A 832 -35.37 -3.41 28.19
C ASP A 832 -34.58 -4.27 27.17
N GLU A 833 -34.83 -4.06 25.87
CA GLU A 833 -34.26 -4.80 24.73
C GLU A 833 -34.71 -6.27 24.63
N LYS A 834 -35.52 -6.76 25.59
CA LYS A 834 -36.00 -8.15 25.64
C LYS A 834 -37.42 -8.26 25.12
N GLN A 835 -38.28 -7.34 25.51
CA GLN A 835 -39.68 -7.29 25.08
C GLN A 835 -39.87 -6.21 24.02
N TRP A 836 -40.20 -6.63 22.80
CA TRP A 836 -40.39 -5.74 21.64
C TRP A 836 -41.87 -5.62 21.31
N ASN A 837 -42.38 -4.38 21.33
CA ASN A 837 -43.73 -4.06 20.90
C ASN A 837 -43.68 -3.49 19.49
N LYS A 838 -44.28 -4.20 18.54
CA LYS A 838 -44.44 -3.71 17.16
C LYS A 838 -45.39 -2.51 17.14
N VAL A 839 -44.93 -1.40 16.58
CA VAL A 839 -45.69 -0.14 16.54
C VAL A 839 -46.05 0.30 15.13
N ALA A 840 -45.31 -0.13 14.11
CA ALA A 840 -45.67 0.12 12.72
C ALA A 840 -45.17 -0.99 11.79
N LEU A 841 -45.87 -1.16 10.67
CA LEU A 841 -45.44 -1.97 9.53
C LEU A 841 -45.54 -1.11 8.27
N ILE A 842 -44.41 -0.87 7.63
CA ILE A 842 -44.28 0.00 6.47
C ILE A 842 -44.07 -0.89 5.25
N SER A 843 -45.04 -0.90 4.35
CA SER A 843 -44.92 -1.62 3.09
C SER A 843 -44.16 -0.75 2.09
N SER A 844 -43.01 -1.22 1.57
CA SER A 844 -42.10 -0.45 0.72
C SER A 844 -42.61 -0.18 -0.72
N THR A 845 -43.94 -0.12 -0.92
CA THR A 845 -44.55 0.04 -2.25
C THR A 845 -44.75 1.49 -2.69
N ALA A 846 -44.36 2.48 -1.90
CA ALA A 846 -44.51 3.89 -2.29
C ALA A 846 -43.15 4.52 -2.62
N HIS A 847 -42.84 4.63 -3.91
CA HIS A 847 -41.77 5.45 -4.49
C HIS A 847 -41.94 6.97 -4.27
N ASN A 848 -42.67 7.38 -3.22
CA ASN A 848 -42.92 8.79 -2.95
C ASN A 848 -41.83 9.31 -2.03
N HIS A 849 -41.06 10.26 -2.56
CA HIS A 849 -39.90 10.99 -2.04
C HIS A 849 -40.00 11.64 -0.63
N TYR A 850 -40.78 11.09 0.30
CA TYR A 850 -41.05 11.65 1.61
C TYR A 850 -40.61 10.69 2.72
N PRO A 851 -40.07 11.22 3.84
CA PRO A 851 -39.76 10.40 4.99
C PRO A 851 -41.03 9.74 5.56
N PHE A 852 -40.90 8.50 6.04
CA PHE A 852 -42.01 7.82 6.71
C PHE A 852 -42.14 8.40 8.11
N ARG A 853 -43.23 9.14 8.35
CA ARG A 853 -43.56 9.65 9.67
C ARG A 853 -44.58 8.73 10.34
N ILE A 854 -44.21 8.21 11.51
CA ILE A 854 -45.08 7.48 12.41
C ILE A 854 -45.44 8.43 13.56
N GLU A 855 -46.68 8.88 13.64
CA GLU A 855 -47.21 9.62 14.79
C GLU A 855 -48.02 8.67 15.67
N PHE A 856 -47.85 8.77 17.00
CA PHE A 856 -48.59 7.95 17.96
C PHE A 856 -49.81 8.70 18.49
N ASP A 857 -50.95 8.01 18.58
CA ASP A 857 -52.19 8.56 19.17
C ASP A 857 -52.01 8.99 20.64
N SER A 858 -51.01 8.42 21.32
CA SER A 858 -50.60 8.76 22.69
C SER A 858 -49.10 8.55 22.87
N GLU A 859 -48.48 9.33 23.76
CA GLU A 859 -47.04 9.19 24.06
C GLU A 859 -46.70 7.73 24.42
N LYS A 860 -45.69 7.19 23.74
CA LYS A 860 -45.17 5.85 23.99
C LYS A 860 -43.91 5.96 24.84
N THR A 861 -43.72 4.98 25.71
CA THR A 861 -42.52 4.89 26.53
C THR A 861 -41.54 3.91 25.89
N ALA A 862 -40.36 4.40 25.49
CA ALA A 862 -39.35 3.60 24.81
C ALA A 862 -37.94 4.01 25.24
N ARG A 863 -37.04 3.03 25.33
CA ARG A 863 -35.58 3.26 25.39
C ARG A 863 -34.90 2.81 24.10
N PHE A 864 -35.36 1.70 23.53
CA PHE A 864 -34.81 1.10 22.33
C PHE A 864 -35.80 1.17 21.19
N ILE A 865 -35.29 1.45 19.99
CA ILE A 865 -36.07 1.50 18.75
C ILE A 865 -35.41 0.55 17.77
N GLN A 866 -36.17 -0.40 17.23
CA GLN A 866 -35.71 -1.37 16.24
C GLN A 866 -36.41 -1.14 14.91
N ILE A 867 -35.63 -1.08 13.85
CA ILE A 867 -36.11 -1.04 12.47
C ILE A 867 -35.59 -2.29 11.78
N ARG A 868 -36.51 -3.16 11.34
CA ARG A 868 -36.19 -4.45 10.72
C ARG A 868 -36.77 -4.51 9.32
N ALA A 869 -35.99 -4.88 8.32
CA ALA A 869 -36.55 -5.27 7.02
C ALA A 869 -36.88 -6.77 7.04
N SER A 870 -38.07 -7.14 6.55
CA SER A 870 -38.50 -8.54 6.50
C SER A 870 -37.93 -9.29 5.28
N GLY A 871 -37.64 -10.57 5.46
CA GLY A 871 -37.17 -11.44 4.39
C GLY A 871 -35.68 -11.28 4.05
N HIS A 872 -35.28 -11.75 2.88
CA HIS A 872 -33.90 -11.62 2.39
C HIS A 872 -33.75 -10.28 1.65
N GLY A 873 -33.02 -9.33 2.22
CA GLY A 873 -33.03 -7.97 1.70
C GLY A 873 -31.93 -7.04 2.22
N TYR A 874 -31.95 -5.83 1.68
CA TYR A 874 -31.12 -4.70 2.13
C TYR A 874 -31.86 -3.91 3.22
N LEU A 875 -31.10 -3.24 4.09
CA LEU A 875 -31.62 -2.22 5.00
C LEU A 875 -30.79 -0.96 4.81
N ASN A 876 -31.38 0.05 4.15
CA ASN A 876 -30.71 1.30 3.84
C ASN A 876 -31.49 2.48 4.44
N LEU A 877 -30.91 3.12 5.44
CA LEU A 877 -31.54 4.22 6.17
C LEU A 877 -30.63 5.44 6.10
N ASP A 878 -31.14 6.54 5.54
CA ASP A 878 -30.43 7.82 5.54
C ASP A 878 -30.36 8.43 6.94
N GLU A 879 -31.47 8.42 7.70
CA GLU A 879 -31.55 8.98 9.05
C GLU A 879 -32.79 8.45 9.78
N VAL A 880 -32.75 8.41 11.11
CA VAL A 880 -33.85 8.09 12.01
C VAL A 880 -33.97 9.18 13.06
N GLU A 881 -35.12 9.85 13.09
CA GLU A 881 -35.41 10.90 14.06
C GLU A 881 -36.52 10.45 15.03
N VAL A 882 -36.39 10.85 16.30
CA VAL A 882 -37.29 10.44 17.38
C VAL A 882 -37.66 11.68 18.20
N TYR A 883 -38.95 11.95 18.37
CA TYR A 883 -39.46 13.18 19.00
C TYR A 883 -40.45 12.89 20.13
#